data_AF-A0A7W4GAR4-F1
#
_entry.id   AF-A0A7W4GAR4-F1
#
_cell.length_a   1.000
_cell.length_b   1.000
_cell.length_c   1.000
_cell.angle_alpha   90.00
_cell.angle_beta   90.00
_cell.angle_gamma   90.00
#
_symmetry.space_group_name_H-M   'P 1'
#
loop_
_entity.id
_entity.type
_entity.pdbx_description
1 polymer ?
#
loop_
_entity_poly.entity_id
_entity_poly.type
_entity_poly.pdbx_seq_one_letter_code
_entity_poly.pdbx_strand_id
1 'polypeptide(L)'
;MKKVTLTAASIALALGLVGCGEKQESTKAPEATVVSAPVEQLNSGIELANIDKSVRAQDDFYYHINGQWLATTEIPGDKSNYGSFSQLYDDSQAAMKTVLEQAAANTAAKAGTDEYKLGAFFKSYMNEAKRDELGITPLNGPLTAIDGVKNKSDLVTLMAQIRIQGGAVPFGWYVNNDAKNSSENALYAYQSGLGLPDRDYYLKDDEKFTKIRAAYQVYIADVLKRAGVEKADEAAKAIIALETSIADAQWTRVESRDATKSYNKMSVSDASKLTGEFDLAEYFKASGVNVQDIIVSQPSYFEKFADIYKATDLETWQQYLKFHLVSNYAGILDKDLVDLNFNFYSTTLRGVKEQTPLWKQAVDASNEVLGEILGKVYVKDNFPPEAKARMEELVDNVIKGYGVAIENLEWMSPETKLAAKEKLDKFTPKIGYPDNWKDYSQLSINADDLVGNYIRHSEWAYADMIDKLGKPVDRSEWHMTPQTVNAYYNPVNNEIVFPAAILQPPFFNLEADDAVNYGAIGAVIGHELGHGFDDQGAKYDGDGNLRDWWSESDLKQFEERTGQLVAQYNEYQPFADASVNGQLTLGENIGDLGGLTVAFTAYQLSLGGDKAPVIDGYTGDQRFFMGWSQIWRRKYRDEELRNRLMTDPHSPSHYRVIGILSNMPEFYQAFDVKEGDKMYIKPADRVKIW
;
A
#
# COMPACT_ATOMS: atom_id res chain seq x y z
N MET A 1 28.29 35.83 20.51
CA MET A 1 29.63 36.47 20.61
C MET A 1 30.65 35.47 20.08
N LYS A 2 31.17 35.66 18.84
CA LYS A 2 32.60 35.95 18.53
C LYS A 2 33.56 34.93 19.20
N LYS A 3 34.37 34.09 18.53
CA LYS A 3 35.10 34.06 17.23
C LYS A 3 35.55 32.58 16.99
N VAL A 4 35.57 31.99 15.79
CA VAL A 4 36.60 32.07 14.69
C VAL A 4 38.03 31.83 15.23
N THR A 5 38.85 30.87 14.76
CA THR A 5 39.68 30.88 13.52
C THR A 5 40.40 29.52 13.37
N LEU A 6 40.25 28.75 12.29
CA LEU A 6 41.14 28.56 11.12
C LEU A 6 42.69 28.59 11.31
N THR A 7 43.30 27.42 11.03
CA THR A 7 44.31 27.13 9.97
C THR A 7 45.72 27.75 10.02
N ALA A 8 46.78 26.92 9.89
CA ALA A 8 47.81 26.98 8.81
C ALA A 8 49.08 26.10 9.01
N ALA A 9 49.50 25.51 7.89
CA ALA A 9 50.86 25.31 7.33
C ALA A 9 51.94 24.54 8.12
N SER A 10 52.37 23.35 7.67
CA SER A 10 53.45 23.05 6.68
C SER A 10 54.87 23.39 7.16
N ILE A 11 55.80 22.42 7.11
CA ILE A 11 57.22 22.55 6.69
C ILE A 11 57.83 21.15 6.54
N ALA A 12 58.57 20.97 5.45
CA ALA A 12 59.35 19.79 5.07
C ALA A 12 60.86 20.04 5.24
N LEU A 13 61.66 19.00 4.91
CA LEU A 13 63.13 18.86 4.82
C LEU A 13 63.86 18.30 6.05
N ALA A 14 64.92 17.48 5.96
CA ALA A 14 65.52 16.61 4.93
C ALA A 14 66.81 15.97 5.54
N LEU A 15 67.31 14.89 4.90
CA LEU A 15 68.68 14.32 4.92
C LEU A 15 69.07 13.50 6.17
N GLY A 16 69.64 12.29 6.12
CA GLY A 16 70.26 11.49 5.05
C GLY A 16 71.57 10.88 5.57
N LEU A 17 71.87 9.60 5.29
CA LEU A 17 73.24 9.04 5.26
C LEU A 17 73.27 7.61 4.66
N VAL A 18 74.44 7.27 4.10
CA VAL A 18 74.76 6.32 3.02
C VAL A 18 75.33 5.00 3.56
N GLY A 19 75.24 3.90 2.80
CA GLY A 19 76.14 2.76 2.97
C GLY A 19 75.92 1.54 2.07
N CYS A 20 76.69 1.50 0.96
CA CYS A 20 77.27 0.36 0.20
C CYS A 20 76.50 -0.96 -0.03
N GLY A 21 76.48 -1.39 -1.30
CA GLY A 21 75.79 -2.59 -1.77
C GLY A 21 76.64 -3.85 -1.88
N GLU A 22 75.92 -4.94 -2.15
CA GLU A 22 76.44 -6.23 -2.61
C GLU A 22 75.41 -6.82 -3.59
N LYS A 23 75.88 -7.30 -4.75
CA LYS A 23 75.07 -7.92 -5.80
C LYS A 23 74.62 -9.31 -5.34
N GLN A 24 73.32 -9.54 -5.26
CA GLN A 24 72.74 -10.88 -5.23
C GLN A 24 71.77 -11.05 -6.40
N GLU A 25 71.99 -12.13 -7.15
CA GLU A 25 71.17 -12.56 -8.27
C GLU A 25 69.69 -12.70 -7.85
N SER A 26 68.81 -11.96 -8.51
CA SER A 26 67.37 -12.14 -8.36
C SER A 26 66.96 -13.41 -9.10
N THR A 27 66.71 -14.48 -8.36
CA THR A 27 65.85 -15.57 -8.82
C THR A 27 64.50 -14.98 -9.21
N LYS A 28 64.13 -15.10 -10.50
CA LYS A 28 62.78 -14.79 -10.98
C LYS A 28 61.79 -15.64 -10.18
N ALA A 29 61.00 -15.00 -9.32
CA ALA A 29 59.77 -15.59 -8.82
C ALA A 29 58.86 -15.91 -10.03
N PRO A 30 58.17 -17.06 -10.06
CA PRO A 30 57.20 -17.33 -11.10
C PRO A 30 56.14 -16.23 -11.07
N GLU A 31 55.81 -15.69 -12.24
CA GLU A 31 54.66 -14.80 -12.41
C GLU A 31 53.45 -15.47 -11.76
N ALA A 32 52.93 -14.84 -10.70
CA ALA A 32 51.63 -15.18 -10.19
C ALA A 32 50.64 -14.90 -11.31
N THR A 33 50.18 -15.96 -11.98
CA THR A 33 48.97 -15.92 -12.77
C THR A 33 47.88 -15.33 -11.90
N VAL A 34 47.47 -14.11 -12.23
CA VAL A 34 46.22 -13.54 -11.74
C VAL A 34 45.14 -14.44 -12.29
N VAL A 35 44.72 -15.40 -11.48
CA VAL A 35 43.48 -16.13 -11.74
C VAL A 35 42.40 -15.11 -11.50
N SER A 36 41.93 -14.46 -12.58
CA SER A 36 40.65 -13.78 -12.54
C SER A 36 39.64 -14.83 -12.08
N ALA A 37 39.01 -14.60 -10.93
CA ALA A 37 37.82 -15.36 -10.58
C ALA A 37 36.88 -15.34 -11.80
N PRO A 38 36.23 -16.46 -12.17
CA PRO A 38 35.23 -16.43 -13.22
C PRO A 38 34.25 -15.31 -12.88
N VAL A 39 34.07 -14.34 -13.78
CA VAL A 39 32.93 -13.43 -13.69
C VAL A 39 31.73 -14.34 -13.77
N GLU A 40 31.00 -14.47 -12.66
CA GLU A 40 29.78 -15.25 -12.63
C GLU A 40 28.85 -14.66 -13.68
N GLN A 41 28.47 -15.47 -14.67
CA GLN A 41 27.70 -14.98 -15.81
C GLN A 41 26.28 -14.70 -15.34
N LEU A 42 25.96 -13.42 -15.11
CA LEU A 42 24.63 -12.97 -14.74
C LEU A 42 23.60 -13.48 -15.75
N ASN A 43 22.46 -13.95 -15.26
CA ASN A 43 21.35 -14.37 -16.11
C ASN A 43 20.52 -13.15 -16.55
N SER A 44 19.61 -13.31 -17.52
CA SER A 44 18.77 -12.20 -17.98
C SER A 44 17.71 -11.75 -16.96
N GLY A 45 17.37 -12.59 -15.97
CA GLY A 45 16.24 -12.44 -15.07
C GLY A 45 14.85 -12.47 -15.74
N ILE A 46 14.78 -12.79 -17.04
CA ILE A 46 13.53 -12.90 -17.79
C ILE A 46 13.06 -14.36 -17.85
N GLU A 47 11.80 -14.59 -17.50
CA GLU A 47 11.16 -15.90 -17.59
C GLU A 47 10.70 -16.20 -19.03
N LEU A 48 11.66 -16.53 -19.91
CA LEU A 48 11.45 -16.72 -21.36
C LEU A 48 10.37 -17.76 -21.72
N ALA A 49 10.11 -18.73 -20.83
CA ALA A 49 9.10 -19.76 -21.04
C ALA A 49 7.66 -19.20 -21.09
N ASN A 50 7.43 -18.00 -20.55
CA ASN A 50 6.11 -17.39 -20.51
C ASN A 50 5.77 -16.60 -21.79
N ILE A 51 6.75 -16.35 -22.66
CA ILE A 51 6.59 -15.54 -23.86
C ILE A 51 5.69 -16.26 -24.85
N ASP A 52 4.59 -15.61 -25.24
CA ASP A 52 3.71 -16.06 -26.31
C ASP A 52 4.06 -15.38 -27.63
N LYS A 53 4.77 -16.13 -28.49
CA LYS A 53 5.18 -15.66 -29.82
C LYS A 53 4.01 -15.57 -30.82
N SER A 54 2.81 -16.04 -30.48
CA SER A 54 1.62 -15.88 -31.32
C SER A 54 1.03 -14.46 -31.24
N VAL A 55 1.32 -13.75 -30.14
CA VAL A 55 1.00 -12.33 -29.95
C VAL A 55 2.24 -11.52 -30.29
N ARG A 56 2.11 -10.51 -31.14
CA ARG A 56 3.22 -9.60 -31.48
C ARG A 56 3.48 -8.64 -30.32
N ALA A 57 4.75 -8.41 -30.00
CA ALA A 57 5.18 -7.42 -29.00
C ALA A 57 4.63 -6.01 -29.26
N GLN A 58 4.44 -5.65 -30.53
CA GLN A 58 3.92 -4.34 -30.97
C GLN A 58 2.40 -4.22 -30.86
N ASP A 59 1.69 -5.35 -30.74
CA ASP A 59 0.23 -5.38 -30.72
C ASP A 59 -0.34 -5.53 -29.31
N ASP A 60 0.30 -6.34 -28.46
CA ASP A 60 -0.02 -6.43 -27.04
C ASP A 60 1.18 -6.97 -26.26
N PHE A 61 1.99 -6.06 -25.73
CA PHE A 61 3.24 -6.43 -25.06
C PHE A 61 3.01 -7.26 -23.79
N TYR A 62 1.91 -7.01 -23.07
CA TYR A 62 1.58 -7.76 -21.86
C TYR A 62 1.33 -9.23 -22.17
N TYR A 63 0.48 -9.53 -23.16
CA TYR A 63 0.23 -10.89 -23.59
C TYR A 63 1.42 -11.49 -24.36
N HIS A 64 2.24 -10.69 -25.04
CA HIS A 64 3.47 -11.20 -25.64
C HIS A 64 4.44 -11.77 -24.58
N ILE A 65 4.68 -11.05 -23.49
CA ILE A 65 5.62 -11.47 -22.45
C ILE A 65 5.03 -12.52 -21.50
N ASN A 66 3.74 -12.41 -21.18
CA ASN A 66 3.10 -13.22 -20.14
C ASN A 66 2.12 -14.27 -20.68
N GLY A 67 1.90 -14.36 -21.99
CA GLY A 67 0.76 -15.07 -22.59
C GLY A 67 0.71 -16.57 -22.28
N GLN A 68 1.85 -17.27 -22.30
CA GLN A 68 1.87 -18.70 -21.98
C GLN A 68 1.54 -18.94 -20.51
N TRP A 69 2.02 -18.07 -19.61
CA TRP A 69 1.66 -18.13 -18.19
C TRP A 69 0.16 -17.86 -17.97
N LEU A 70 -0.40 -16.85 -18.64
CA LEU A 70 -1.81 -16.49 -18.54
C LEU A 70 -2.73 -17.61 -19.05
N ALA A 71 -2.30 -18.31 -20.10
CA ALA A 71 -3.03 -19.41 -20.70
C ALA A 71 -3.02 -20.68 -19.83
N THR A 72 -1.92 -20.95 -19.12
CA THR A 72 -1.72 -22.22 -18.39
C THR A 72 -1.94 -22.12 -16.89
N THR A 73 -1.85 -20.92 -16.30
CA THR A 73 -1.99 -20.74 -14.85
C THR A 73 -3.46 -20.68 -14.44
N GLU A 74 -3.82 -21.52 -13.48
CA GLU A 74 -5.10 -21.48 -12.79
C GLU A 74 -5.02 -20.58 -11.56
N ILE A 75 -6.05 -19.78 -11.31
CA ILE A 75 -6.15 -19.01 -10.07
C ILE A 75 -6.52 -20.00 -8.96
N PRO A 76 -5.70 -20.14 -7.90
CA PRO A 76 -6.00 -21.02 -6.76
C PRO A 76 -7.40 -20.77 -6.19
N GLY A 77 -8.04 -21.83 -5.68
CA GLY A 77 -9.41 -21.78 -5.16
C GLY A 77 -9.60 -20.73 -4.07
N ASP A 78 -8.57 -20.52 -3.26
CA ASP A 78 -8.50 -19.57 -2.15
C ASP A 78 -8.13 -18.12 -2.54
N LYS A 79 -7.98 -17.84 -3.84
CA LYS A 79 -7.56 -16.52 -4.32
C LYS A 79 -8.55 -15.94 -5.33
N SER A 80 -8.65 -14.61 -5.32
CA SER A 80 -9.46 -13.85 -6.29
C SER A 80 -8.65 -13.41 -7.52
N ASN A 81 -7.33 -13.41 -7.39
CA ASN A 81 -6.36 -13.15 -8.45
C ASN A 81 -5.04 -13.88 -8.13
N TYR A 82 -4.20 -14.09 -9.13
CA TYR A 82 -2.88 -14.69 -8.93
C TYR A 82 -1.87 -14.11 -9.91
N GLY A 83 -0.61 -13.98 -9.52
CA GLY A 83 0.43 -13.31 -10.28
C GLY A 83 1.71 -13.11 -9.48
N SER A 84 2.65 -12.32 -10.01
CA SER A 84 3.97 -12.10 -9.42
C SER A 84 3.90 -11.65 -7.95
N PHE A 85 3.11 -10.62 -7.64
CA PHE A 85 2.87 -10.19 -6.24
C PHE A 85 2.30 -11.29 -5.34
N SER A 86 1.35 -12.08 -5.84
CA SER A 86 0.71 -13.15 -5.05
C SER A 86 1.65 -14.30 -4.77
N GLN A 87 2.57 -14.58 -5.70
CA GLN A 87 3.60 -15.59 -5.54
C GLN A 87 4.60 -15.19 -4.45
N LEU A 88 5.14 -13.96 -4.49
CA LEU A 88 6.02 -13.45 -3.43
C LEU A 88 5.32 -13.43 -2.08
N TYR A 89 4.02 -13.10 -2.08
CA TYR A 89 3.23 -13.14 -0.86
C TYR A 89 3.10 -14.56 -0.30
N ASP A 90 2.85 -15.57 -1.14
CA ASP A 90 2.84 -16.97 -0.71
C ASP A 90 4.20 -17.41 -0.15
N ASP A 91 5.30 -16.97 -0.76
CA ASP A 91 6.67 -17.25 -0.29
C ASP A 91 6.96 -16.59 1.07
N SER A 92 6.58 -15.32 1.22
CA SER A 92 6.67 -14.58 2.49
C SER A 92 5.83 -15.24 3.59
N GLN A 93 4.62 -15.71 3.26
CA GLN A 93 3.78 -16.48 4.20
C GLN A 93 4.44 -17.78 4.63
N ALA A 94 5.10 -18.52 3.72
CA ALA A 94 5.81 -19.75 4.06
C ALA A 94 7.00 -19.50 5.00
N ALA A 95 7.75 -18.43 4.78
CA ALA A 95 8.84 -18.01 5.67
C ALA A 95 8.31 -17.63 7.06
N MET A 96 7.26 -16.81 7.13
CA MET A 96 6.62 -16.43 8.39
C MET A 96 6.01 -17.62 9.14
N LYS A 97 5.39 -18.57 8.43
CA LYS A 97 4.88 -19.82 9.01
C LYS A 97 5.97 -20.55 9.78
N THR A 98 7.17 -20.65 9.19
CA THR A 98 8.30 -21.33 9.82
C THR A 98 8.68 -20.67 11.15
N VAL A 99 8.73 -19.34 11.18
CA VAL A 99 9.01 -18.57 12.41
C VAL A 99 7.94 -18.82 13.48
N LEU A 100 6.66 -18.75 13.09
CA LEU A 100 5.53 -18.90 14.01
C LEU A 100 5.43 -20.34 14.56
N GLU A 101 5.64 -21.36 13.74
CA GLU A 101 5.65 -22.76 14.17
C GLU A 101 6.80 -23.05 15.15
N GLN A 102 7.99 -22.48 14.91
CA GLN A 102 9.11 -22.59 15.84
C GLN A 102 8.82 -21.90 17.19
N ALA A 103 8.30 -20.67 17.15
CA ALA A 103 7.90 -19.94 18.36
C ALA A 103 6.80 -20.69 19.14
N ALA A 104 5.83 -21.26 18.43
CA ALA A 104 4.78 -22.08 19.02
C ALA A 104 5.33 -23.39 19.62
N ALA A 105 6.34 -24.02 19.01
CA ALA A 105 6.95 -25.24 19.53
C ALA A 105 7.80 -24.99 20.79
N ASN A 106 8.31 -23.78 21.02
CA ASN A 106 9.14 -23.47 22.17
C ASN A 106 8.31 -23.28 23.46
N THR A 107 8.10 -24.37 24.20
CA THR A 107 7.38 -24.34 25.49
C THR A 107 8.17 -23.69 26.64
N ALA A 108 9.45 -23.34 26.43
CA ALA A 108 10.29 -22.68 27.42
C ALA A 108 10.25 -21.14 27.32
N ALA A 109 9.61 -20.58 26.28
CA ALA A 109 9.43 -19.14 26.13
C ALA A 109 8.61 -18.58 27.30
N LYS A 110 9.14 -17.54 27.96
CA LYS A 110 8.49 -16.93 29.13
C LYS A 110 7.31 -16.05 28.69
N ALA A 111 6.19 -16.13 29.40
CA ALA A 111 5.04 -15.27 29.15
C ALA A 111 5.45 -13.79 29.07
N GLY A 112 4.95 -13.09 28.06
CA GLY A 112 5.24 -11.67 27.80
C GLY A 112 6.45 -11.40 26.90
N THR A 113 7.33 -12.37 26.64
CA THR A 113 8.40 -12.20 25.64
C THR A 113 7.83 -12.20 24.22
N ASP A 114 8.56 -11.59 23.29
CA ASP A 114 8.22 -11.53 21.87
C ASP A 114 7.99 -12.92 21.25
N GLU A 115 8.89 -13.87 21.51
CA GLU A 115 8.74 -15.24 21.05
C GLU A 115 7.49 -15.92 21.63
N TYR A 116 7.19 -15.71 22.92
CA TYR A 116 5.96 -16.22 23.52
C TYR A 116 4.72 -15.62 22.86
N LYS A 117 4.70 -14.30 22.59
CA LYS A 117 3.57 -13.64 21.92
C LYS A 117 3.32 -14.23 20.54
N LEU A 118 4.37 -14.40 19.72
CA LEU A 118 4.27 -15.02 18.40
C LEU A 118 3.68 -16.44 18.49
N GLY A 119 4.25 -17.28 19.36
CA GLY A 119 3.79 -18.66 19.51
C GLY A 119 2.40 -18.78 20.11
N ALA A 120 2.05 -17.94 21.08
CA ALA A 120 0.75 -17.93 21.74
C ALA A 120 -0.36 -17.43 20.81
N PHE A 121 -0.12 -16.35 20.05
CA PHE A 121 -1.10 -15.83 19.11
C PHE A 121 -1.37 -16.86 18.00
N PHE A 122 -0.32 -17.41 17.40
CA PHE A 122 -0.45 -18.45 16.38
C PHE A 122 -1.25 -19.66 16.88
N LYS A 123 -0.96 -20.15 18.10
CA LYS A 123 -1.74 -21.23 18.74
C LYS A 123 -3.21 -20.87 18.94
N SER A 124 -3.49 -19.64 19.40
CA SER A 124 -4.88 -19.19 19.61
C SER A 124 -5.68 -19.15 18.32
N TYR A 125 -5.05 -18.79 17.20
CA TYR A 125 -5.69 -18.77 15.89
C TYR A 125 -5.97 -20.18 15.36
N MET A 126 -4.99 -21.07 15.50
CA MET A 126 -5.07 -22.46 15.02
C MET A 126 -6.07 -23.32 15.81
N ASN A 127 -6.57 -22.86 16.95
CA ASN A 127 -7.46 -23.61 17.83
C ASN A 127 -8.95 -23.41 17.47
N GLU A 128 -9.37 -23.98 16.34
CA GLU A 128 -10.77 -23.94 15.87
C GLU A 128 -11.75 -24.51 16.91
N ALA A 129 -11.39 -25.61 17.58
CA ALA A 129 -12.24 -26.23 18.59
C ALA A 129 -12.58 -25.26 19.74
N LYS A 130 -11.61 -24.45 20.18
CA LYS A 130 -11.86 -23.44 21.21
C LYS A 130 -12.74 -22.30 20.71
N ARG A 131 -12.57 -21.88 19.45
CA ARG A 131 -13.43 -20.87 18.83
C ARG A 131 -14.88 -21.35 18.72
N ASP A 132 -15.09 -22.59 18.28
CA ASP A 132 -16.42 -23.21 18.20
C ASP A 132 -17.06 -23.37 19.59
N GLU A 133 -16.27 -23.72 20.61
CA GLU A 133 -16.73 -23.77 22.00
C GLU A 133 -17.19 -22.39 22.50
N LEU A 134 -16.44 -21.34 22.17
CA LEU A 134 -16.72 -19.98 22.63
C LEU A 134 -17.85 -19.31 21.83
N GLY A 135 -18.05 -19.66 20.56
CA GLY A 135 -19.06 -19.02 19.71
C GLY A 135 -18.88 -17.49 19.69
N ILE A 136 -19.97 -16.77 19.93
CA ILE A 136 -19.98 -15.31 20.04
C ILE A 136 -19.71 -14.79 21.46
N THR A 137 -19.54 -15.66 22.45
CA THR A 137 -19.48 -15.25 23.87
C THR A 137 -18.38 -14.24 24.21
N PRO A 138 -17.21 -14.19 23.53
CA PRO A 138 -16.23 -13.13 23.75
C PRO A 138 -16.75 -11.71 23.45
N LEU A 139 -17.81 -11.58 22.64
CA LEU A 139 -18.45 -10.31 22.31
C LEU A 139 -19.60 -9.92 23.24
N ASN A 140 -19.94 -10.75 24.25
CA ASN A 140 -21.08 -10.50 25.13
C ASN A 140 -20.97 -9.16 25.88
N GLY A 141 -19.76 -8.74 26.29
CA GLY A 141 -19.54 -7.46 26.96
C GLY A 141 -19.96 -6.28 26.09
N PRO A 142 -19.33 -6.09 24.91
CA PRO A 142 -19.73 -5.05 23.97
C PRO A 142 -21.19 -5.14 23.51
N LEU A 143 -21.73 -6.34 23.26
CA LEU A 143 -23.14 -6.53 22.89
C LEU A 143 -24.10 -6.07 24.01
N THR A 144 -23.77 -6.39 25.26
CA THR A 144 -24.54 -5.94 26.43
C THR A 144 -24.47 -4.41 26.58
N ALA A 145 -23.32 -3.79 26.28
CA ALA A 145 -23.19 -2.33 26.29
C ALA A 145 -24.11 -1.68 25.24
N ILE A 146 -24.21 -2.28 24.05
CA ILE A 146 -25.13 -1.83 22.99
C ILE A 146 -26.60 -1.91 23.45
N ASP A 147 -27.01 -3.02 24.06
CA ASP A 147 -28.37 -3.20 24.61
C ASP A 147 -28.67 -2.30 25.83
N GLY A 148 -27.61 -1.87 26.51
CA GLY A 148 -27.68 -1.04 27.70
C GLY A 148 -28.11 0.41 27.43
N VAL A 149 -27.79 0.95 26.25
CA VAL A 149 -28.10 2.33 25.84
C VAL A 149 -29.61 2.59 25.84
N LYS A 150 -30.04 3.71 26.45
CA LYS A 150 -31.47 4.04 26.64
C LYS A 150 -31.94 5.23 25.83
N ASN A 151 -31.02 6.01 25.27
CA ASN A 151 -31.31 7.20 24.48
C ASN A 151 -30.18 7.44 23.47
N LYS A 152 -30.38 8.37 22.55
CA LYS A 152 -29.37 8.69 21.53
C LYS A 152 -28.09 9.28 22.12
N SER A 153 -28.15 10.14 23.14
CA SER A 153 -26.93 10.69 23.74
C SER A 153 -25.99 9.61 24.31
N ASP A 154 -26.53 8.50 24.82
CA ASP A 154 -25.73 7.36 25.27
C ASP A 154 -24.99 6.66 24.10
N LEU A 155 -25.47 6.79 22.85
CA LEU A 155 -24.79 6.23 21.68
C LEU A 155 -23.45 6.91 21.41
N VAL A 156 -23.29 8.18 21.78
CA VAL A 156 -22.06 8.96 21.52
C VAL A 156 -20.88 8.33 22.27
N THR A 157 -21.04 8.11 23.58
CA THR A 157 -20.05 7.45 24.43
C THR A 157 -19.88 5.97 24.09
N LEU A 158 -20.95 5.27 23.73
CA LEU A 158 -20.87 3.88 23.26
C LEU A 158 -20.04 3.76 21.97
N MET A 159 -20.30 4.61 20.96
CA MET A 159 -19.56 4.59 19.71
C MET A 159 -18.07 4.88 19.92
N ALA A 160 -17.72 5.74 20.89
CA ALA A 160 -16.32 5.96 21.28
C ALA A 160 -15.68 4.68 21.87
N GLN A 161 -16.41 3.97 22.75
CA GLN A 161 -15.94 2.69 23.34
C GLN A 161 -15.79 1.59 22.29
N ILE A 162 -16.78 1.43 21.40
CA ILE A 162 -16.72 0.48 20.29
C ILE A 162 -15.49 0.74 19.42
N ARG A 163 -15.20 2.01 19.12
CA ARG A 163 -14.01 2.38 18.34
C ARG A 163 -12.71 1.99 19.02
N ILE A 164 -12.58 2.22 20.33
CA ILE A 164 -11.38 1.82 21.12
C ILE A 164 -11.14 0.30 21.03
N GLN A 165 -12.22 -0.48 20.99
CA GLN A 165 -12.16 -1.94 20.91
C GLN A 165 -12.03 -2.49 19.49
N GLY A 166 -11.81 -1.63 18.48
CA GLY A 166 -11.65 -2.05 17.07
C GLY A 166 -12.97 -2.23 16.30
N GLY A 167 -14.11 -1.83 16.88
CA GLY A 167 -15.40 -1.85 16.20
C GLY A 167 -15.59 -0.68 15.23
N ALA A 168 -16.47 -0.88 14.24
CA ALA A 168 -16.83 0.15 13.28
C ALA A 168 -17.99 1.03 13.78
N VAL A 169 -17.92 2.31 13.42
CA VAL A 169 -18.96 3.32 13.66
C VAL A 169 -19.15 4.11 12.35
N PRO A 170 -20.18 4.99 12.23
CA PRO A 170 -20.52 5.65 10.97
C PRO A 170 -19.46 6.60 10.41
N PHE A 171 -18.34 6.84 11.09
CA PHE A 171 -17.24 7.64 10.59
C PHE A 171 -15.92 7.09 11.13
N GLY A 172 -14.83 7.37 10.43
CA GLY A 172 -13.49 7.00 10.86
C GLY A 172 -12.73 8.21 11.35
N TRP A 173 -11.70 7.97 12.15
CA TRP A 173 -10.71 8.99 12.48
C TRP A 173 -9.38 8.35 12.84
N TYR A 174 -8.30 9.11 12.66
CA TYR A 174 -6.93 8.72 12.94
C TYR A 174 -6.07 9.92 13.31
N VAL A 175 -4.86 9.66 13.81
CA VAL A 175 -3.83 10.66 14.05
C VAL A 175 -2.73 10.49 13.02
N ASN A 176 -2.35 11.57 12.34
CA ASN A 176 -1.24 11.62 11.39
C ASN A 176 -0.67 13.04 11.37
N ASN A 177 0.42 13.30 10.65
CA ASN A 177 0.99 14.63 10.50
C ASN A 177 -0.06 15.62 9.94
N ASP A 178 -0.08 16.87 10.40
CA ASP A 178 -0.89 17.93 9.80
C ASP A 178 -0.39 18.20 8.38
N ALA A 179 -1.27 18.06 7.38
CA ALA A 179 -0.87 18.21 5.99
C ALA A 179 -0.35 19.62 5.69
N LYS A 180 -0.70 20.67 6.44
CA LYS A 180 -0.12 22.03 6.27
C LYS A 180 0.97 22.38 7.29
N ASN A 181 1.22 21.51 8.26
CA ASN A 181 2.34 21.61 9.19
C ASN A 181 2.85 20.21 9.54
N SER A 182 3.62 19.63 8.64
CA SER A 182 4.05 18.22 8.69
C SER A 182 4.98 17.87 9.86
N SER A 183 5.34 18.85 10.68
CA SER A 183 6.14 18.66 11.90
C SER A 183 5.29 18.33 13.14
N GLU A 184 3.96 18.50 13.04
CA GLU A 184 3.00 18.29 14.13
C GLU A 184 2.01 17.17 13.78
N ASN A 185 1.56 16.43 14.79
CA ASN A 185 0.46 15.49 14.65
C ASN A 185 -0.89 16.21 14.76
N ALA A 186 -1.85 15.80 13.93
CA ALA A 186 -3.23 16.28 13.91
C ALA A 186 -4.22 15.11 13.90
N LEU A 187 -5.42 15.41 14.39
CA LEU A 187 -6.56 14.51 14.33
C LEU A 187 -7.30 14.69 13.01
N TYR A 188 -7.54 13.59 12.29
CA TYR A 188 -8.32 13.56 11.06
C TYR A 188 -9.61 12.78 11.27
N ALA A 189 -10.75 13.31 10.80
CA ALA A 189 -12.03 12.59 10.75
C ALA A 189 -12.56 12.52 9.32
N TYR A 190 -13.05 11.35 8.92
CA TYR A 190 -13.45 11.05 7.56
C TYR A 190 -14.69 10.15 7.50
N GLN A 191 -15.36 10.15 6.36
CA GLN A 191 -16.56 9.35 6.12
C GLN A 191 -16.29 7.83 6.23
N SER A 192 -17.22 7.07 6.78
CA SER A 192 -17.11 5.60 6.89
C SER A 192 -18.50 4.98 7.09
N GLY A 193 -18.56 3.75 7.60
CA GLY A 193 -19.79 3.18 8.14
C GLY A 193 -20.61 2.32 7.19
N LEU A 194 -20.04 1.90 6.06
CA LEU A 194 -20.69 0.97 5.12
C LEU A 194 -20.09 -0.43 5.26
N GLY A 195 -20.91 -1.46 5.09
CA GLY A 195 -20.41 -2.84 5.00
C GLY A 195 -20.24 -3.40 3.58
N LEU A 196 -20.55 -2.63 2.51
CA LEU A 196 -20.14 -2.93 1.14
C LEU A 196 -18.89 -2.10 0.72
N PRO A 197 -18.14 -2.51 -0.33
CA PRO A 197 -16.82 -1.94 -0.64
C PRO A 197 -16.78 -0.46 -1.05
N ASP A 198 -17.89 0.09 -1.54
CA ASP A 198 -18.00 1.46 -2.01
C ASP A 198 -19.44 1.96 -1.96
N ARG A 199 -19.65 3.28 -1.85
CA ARG A 199 -20.98 3.90 -1.88
C ARG A 199 -21.78 3.50 -3.12
N ASP A 200 -21.13 3.30 -4.26
CA ASP A 200 -21.80 2.98 -5.52
C ASP A 200 -22.42 1.57 -5.51
N TYR A 201 -22.02 0.68 -4.60
CA TYR A 201 -22.71 -0.59 -4.38
C TYR A 201 -24.14 -0.40 -3.83
N TYR A 202 -24.40 0.74 -3.18
CA TYR A 202 -25.73 1.10 -2.68
C TYR A 202 -26.54 1.88 -3.71
N LEU A 203 -25.87 2.72 -4.50
CA LEU A 203 -26.51 3.77 -5.31
C LEU A 203 -26.71 3.40 -6.79
N LYS A 204 -25.96 2.43 -7.33
CA LYS A 204 -26.15 1.97 -8.70
C LYS A 204 -27.28 0.93 -8.79
N ASP A 205 -28.14 1.07 -9.79
CA ASP A 205 -29.35 0.25 -9.96
C ASP A 205 -29.20 -0.92 -10.93
N ASP A 206 -28.00 -1.16 -11.47
CA ASP A 206 -27.74 -2.29 -12.37
C ASP A 206 -28.05 -3.64 -11.68
N GLU A 207 -28.45 -4.64 -12.48
CA GLU A 207 -28.88 -5.96 -11.99
C GLU A 207 -27.85 -6.60 -11.03
N LYS A 208 -26.55 -6.41 -11.31
CA LYS A 208 -25.45 -6.87 -10.46
C LYS A 208 -25.54 -6.30 -9.05
N PHE A 209 -25.60 -4.98 -8.91
CA PHE A 209 -25.59 -4.33 -7.60
C PHE A 209 -26.88 -4.62 -6.81
N THR A 210 -28.01 -4.73 -7.51
CA THR A 210 -29.27 -5.18 -6.91
C THR A 210 -29.15 -6.59 -6.31
N LYS A 211 -28.54 -7.54 -7.03
CA LYS A 211 -28.28 -8.89 -6.51
C LYS A 211 -27.32 -8.89 -5.31
N ILE A 212 -26.27 -8.07 -5.36
CA ILE A 212 -25.31 -7.95 -4.25
C ILE A 212 -26.00 -7.40 -2.99
N ARG A 213 -26.79 -6.33 -3.11
CA ARG A 213 -27.57 -5.79 -1.98
C ARG A 213 -28.55 -6.81 -1.40
N ALA A 214 -29.21 -7.59 -2.25
CA ALA A 214 -30.10 -8.66 -1.79
C ALA A 214 -29.34 -9.75 -1.00
N ALA A 215 -28.19 -10.21 -1.50
CA ALA A 215 -27.35 -11.17 -0.79
C ALA A 215 -26.79 -10.59 0.53
N TYR A 216 -26.47 -9.30 0.53
CA TYR A 216 -25.97 -8.61 1.70
C TYR A 216 -27.02 -8.46 2.80
N GLN A 217 -28.26 -8.14 2.43
CA GLN A 217 -29.38 -8.11 3.38
C GLN A 217 -29.59 -9.46 4.06
N VAL A 218 -29.44 -10.57 3.32
CA VAL A 218 -29.50 -11.92 3.91
C VAL A 218 -28.34 -12.13 4.89
N TYR A 219 -27.12 -11.75 4.51
CA TYR A 219 -25.96 -11.81 5.40
C TYR A 219 -26.16 -11.02 6.69
N ILE A 220 -26.66 -9.78 6.61
CA ILE A 220 -26.98 -8.96 7.78
C ILE A 220 -27.98 -9.67 8.69
N ALA A 221 -29.07 -10.20 8.12
CA ALA A 221 -30.09 -10.90 8.88
C ALA A 221 -29.52 -12.13 9.61
N ASP A 222 -28.67 -12.92 8.95
CA ASP A 222 -28.11 -14.13 9.55
C ASP A 222 -27.10 -13.80 10.67
N VAL A 223 -26.28 -12.76 10.50
CA VAL A 223 -25.39 -12.25 11.55
C VAL A 223 -26.19 -11.74 12.75
N LEU A 224 -27.28 -10.99 12.51
CA LEU A 224 -28.14 -10.47 13.57
C LEU A 224 -28.88 -11.57 14.35
N LYS A 225 -29.30 -12.66 13.69
CA LYS A 225 -29.86 -13.85 14.37
C LYS A 225 -28.85 -14.44 15.34
N ARG A 226 -27.57 -14.55 14.93
CA ARG A 226 -26.48 -15.02 15.80
C ARG A 226 -26.24 -14.06 16.97
N ALA A 227 -26.39 -12.77 16.75
CA ALA A 227 -26.32 -11.73 17.80
C ALA A 227 -27.56 -11.66 18.72
N GLY A 228 -28.54 -12.56 18.56
CA GLY A 228 -29.73 -12.64 19.41
C GLY A 228 -30.84 -11.63 19.08
N VAL A 229 -30.87 -11.08 17.86
CA VAL A 229 -31.94 -10.16 17.43
C VAL A 229 -33.14 -10.93 16.89
N GLU A 230 -34.29 -10.83 17.56
CA GLU A 230 -35.50 -11.63 17.23
C GLU A 230 -36.09 -11.30 15.85
N LYS A 231 -36.11 -10.02 15.46
CA LYS A 231 -36.66 -9.53 14.17
C LYS A 231 -35.58 -9.23 13.15
N ALA A 232 -34.61 -10.13 13.02
CA ALA A 232 -33.41 -9.90 12.23
C ALA A 232 -33.67 -9.51 10.76
N ASP A 233 -34.70 -10.04 10.10
CA ASP A 233 -35.02 -9.69 8.71
C ASP A 233 -35.59 -8.26 8.56
N GLU A 234 -36.31 -7.76 9.57
CA GLU A 234 -36.79 -6.37 9.62
C GLU A 234 -35.62 -5.43 9.92
N ALA A 235 -34.79 -5.80 10.90
CA ALA A 235 -33.56 -5.08 11.26
C ALA A 235 -32.58 -4.97 10.08
N ALA A 236 -32.39 -6.05 9.32
CA ALA A 236 -31.52 -6.04 8.14
C ALA A 236 -31.98 -5.05 7.07
N LYS A 237 -33.30 -4.94 6.84
CA LYS A 237 -33.85 -3.93 5.91
C LYS A 237 -33.62 -2.51 6.42
N ALA A 238 -33.79 -2.28 7.72
CA ALA A 238 -33.55 -0.98 8.34
C ALA A 238 -32.05 -0.58 8.24
N ILE A 239 -31.14 -1.53 8.47
CA ILE A 239 -29.69 -1.31 8.31
C ILE A 239 -29.33 -0.99 6.86
N ILE A 240 -29.85 -1.75 5.87
CA ILE A 240 -29.60 -1.43 4.45
C ILE A 240 -30.10 -0.02 4.11
N ALA A 241 -31.27 0.40 4.61
CA ALA A 241 -31.79 1.74 4.37
C ALA A 241 -30.92 2.83 5.04
N LEU A 242 -30.45 2.57 6.27
CA LEU A 242 -29.52 3.45 6.97
C LEU A 242 -28.20 3.58 6.22
N GLU A 243 -27.56 2.46 5.87
CA GLU A 243 -26.31 2.46 5.11
C GLU A 243 -26.47 3.10 3.73
N THR A 244 -27.62 2.92 3.07
CA THR A 244 -27.90 3.62 1.80
C THR A 244 -27.94 5.14 2.00
N SER A 245 -28.51 5.61 3.11
CA SER A 245 -28.51 7.05 3.46
C SER A 245 -27.09 7.55 3.76
N ILE A 246 -26.27 6.75 4.45
CA ILE A 246 -24.85 7.03 4.67
C ILE A 246 -24.10 7.09 3.32
N ALA A 247 -24.32 6.13 2.43
CA ALA A 247 -23.69 6.06 1.10
C ALA A 247 -24.06 7.28 0.23
N ASP A 248 -25.31 7.73 0.26
CA ASP A 248 -25.73 8.96 -0.43
C ASP A 248 -24.99 10.21 0.11
N ALA A 249 -24.73 10.24 1.42
CA ALA A 249 -24.01 11.33 2.06
C ALA A 249 -22.50 11.36 1.77
N GLN A 250 -21.92 10.20 1.44
CA GLN A 250 -20.49 10.06 1.17
C GLN A 250 -20.06 10.73 -0.14
N TRP A 251 -18.86 11.31 -0.15
CA TRP A 251 -18.15 11.71 -1.36
C TRP A 251 -17.73 10.48 -2.17
N THR A 252 -17.58 10.63 -3.47
CA THR A 252 -16.97 9.61 -4.34
C THR A 252 -15.49 9.40 -4.00
N ARG A 253 -14.90 8.28 -4.46
CA ARG A 253 -13.44 8.05 -4.31
C ARG A 253 -12.60 9.11 -5.03
N VAL A 254 -13.05 9.58 -6.19
CA VAL A 254 -12.40 10.66 -6.96
C VAL A 254 -12.34 11.94 -6.14
N GLU A 255 -13.44 12.33 -5.49
CA GLU A 255 -13.45 13.52 -4.63
C GLU A 255 -12.63 13.32 -3.35
N SER A 256 -12.64 12.11 -2.79
CA SER A 256 -11.98 11.82 -1.52
C SER A 256 -10.46 11.78 -1.60
N ARG A 257 -9.88 11.56 -2.79
CA ARG A 257 -8.42 11.60 -2.99
C ARG A 257 -7.84 13.01 -3.18
N ASP A 258 -8.68 14.03 -3.35
CA ASP A 258 -8.17 15.40 -3.51
C ASP A 258 -7.63 15.94 -2.18
N ALA A 259 -6.32 16.13 -2.10
CA ALA A 259 -5.63 16.56 -0.89
C ALA A 259 -6.04 17.96 -0.40
N THR A 260 -6.39 18.87 -1.33
CA THR A 260 -6.83 20.22 -0.99
C THR A 260 -8.26 20.22 -0.49
N LYS A 261 -9.15 19.51 -1.20
CA LYS A 261 -10.57 19.41 -0.85
C LYS A 261 -10.77 18.70 0.50
N SER A 262 -9.94 17.71 0.80
CA SER A 262 -10.00 16.93 2.04
C SER A 262 -9.28 17.58 3.23
N TYR A 263 -8.67 18.75 3.07
CA TYR A 263 -8.06 19.48 4.19
C TYR A 263 -8.97 20.60 4.69
N ASN A 264 -9.77 20.30 5.72
CA ASN A 264 -10.63 21.30 6.37
C ASN A 264 -10.36 21.33 7.88
N LYS A 265 -9.29 22.02 8.28
CA LYS A 265 -8.94 22.24 9.69
C LYS A 265 -9.92 23.22 10.34
N MET A 266 -10.48 22.83 11.48
CA MET A 266 -11.40 23.64 12.26
C MET A 266 -11.29 23.30 13.75
N SER A 267 -11.81 24.18 14.62
CA SER A 267 -11.88 23.87 16.04
C SER A 267 -12.84 22.69 16.29
N VAL A 268 -12.62 21.89 17.34
CA VAL A 268 -13.56 20.82 17.73
C VAL A 268 -14.97 21.38 17.99
N SER A 269 -15.06 22.62 18.49
CA SER A 269 -16.32 23.34 18.67
C SER A 269 -17.04 23.61 17.35
N ASP A 270 -16.32 24.04 16.32
CA ASP A 270 -16.89 24.26 14.98
C ASP A 270 -17.25 22.95 14.31
N ALA A 271 -16.41 21.91 14.43
CA ALA A 271 -16.74 20.57 13.92
C ALA A 271 -18.01 20.00 14.56
N SER A 272 -18.21 20.23 15.86
CA SER A 272 -19.42 19.80 16.58
C SER A 272 -20.69 20.47 16.05
N LYS A 273 -20.59 21.65 15.42
CA LYS A 273 -21.75 22.28 14.74
C LYS A 273 -22.17 21.53 13.49
N LEU A 274 -21.24 20.81 12.83
CA LEU A 274 -21.56 20.00 11.65
C LEU A 274 -22.39 18.76 12.03
N THR A 275 -22.16 18.19 13.21
CA THR A 275 -22.78 16.91 13.63
C THR A 275 -24.09 17.06 14.40
N GLY A 276 -24.57 18.29 14.60
CA GLY A 276 -25.89 18.59 15.16
C GLY A 276 -26.13 17.96 16.54
N GLU A 277 -27.09 17.04 16.63
CA GLU A 277 -27.45 16.34 17.90
C GLU A 277 -26.42 15.27 18.31
N PHE A 278 -25.51 14.87 17.42
CA PHE A 278 -24.38 14.03 17.79
C PHE A 278 -23.27 14.89 18.40
N ASP A 279 -23.04 14.73 19.70
CA ASP A 279 -22.03 15.49 20.45
C ASP A 279 -20.61 14.99 20.12
N LEU A 280 -20.01 15.55 19.07
CA LEU A 280 -18.68 15.17 18.61
C LEU A 280 -17.58 15.48 19.64
N ALA A 281 -17.75 16.54 20.45
CA ALA A 281 -16.83 16.89 21.50
C ALA A 281 -16.84 15.84 22.63
N GLU A 282 -18.03 15.39 23.04
CA GLU A 282 -18.14 14.30 24.02
C GLU A 282 -17.66 12.97 23.44
N TYR A 283 -17.90 12.69 22.14
CA TYR A 283 -17.32 11.52 21.46
C TYR A 283 -15.79 11.49 21.62
N PHE A 284 -15.09 12.56 21.24
CA PHE A 284 -13.63 12.59 21.33
C PHE A 284 -13.14 12.57 22.78
N LYS A 285 -13.84 13.23 23.70
CA LYS A 285 -13.53 13.16 25.13
C LYS A 285 -13.68 11.73 25.68
N ALA A 286 -14.75 11.02 25.30
CA ALA A 286 -14.96 9.61 25.67
C ALA A 286 -13.95 8.67 25.02
N SER A 287 -13.43 9.07 23.86
CA SER A 287 -12.27 8.46 23.19
C SER A 287 -10.93 8.77 23.89
N GLY A 288 -10.89 9.62 24.93
CA GLY A 288 -9.63 10.00 25.58
C GLY A 288 -8.76 10.95 24.74
N VAL A 289 -9.36 11.57 23.71
CA VAL A 289 -8.71 12.55 22.83
C VAL A 289 -9.06 13.96 23.32
N ASN A 290 -8.05 14.76 23.58
CA ASN A 290 -8.20 16.15 24.01
C ASN A 290 -7.38 17.09 23.12
N VAL A 291 -8.00 17.53 22.02
CA VAL A 291 -7.39 18.44 21.03
C VAL A 291 -8.25 19.68 20.85
N GLN A 292 -7.62 20.78 20.42
CA GLN A 292 -8.34 22.01 20.10
C GLN A 292 -8.91 22.01 18.68
N ASP A 293 -8.15 21.43 17.75
CA ASP A 293 -8.46 21.40 16.33
C ASP A 293 -8.57 19.97 15.79
N ILE A 294 -9.35 19.83 14.74
CA ILE A 294 -9.54 18.62 13.95
C ILE A 294 -9.54 18.97 12.46
N ILE A 295 -9.02 18.06 11.64
CA ILE A 295 -9.11 18.14 10.19
C ILE A 295 -10.26 17.24 9.74
N VAL A 296 -11.31 17.85 9.21
CA VAL A 296 -12.50 17.13 8.71
C VAL A 296 -12.35 16.90 7.21
N SER A 297 -12.21 15.64 6.79
CA SER A 297 -11.93 15.34 5.39
C SER A 297 -13.12 15.58 4.47
N GLN A 298 -14.35 15.32 4.92
CA GLN A 298 -15.56 15.56 4.15
C GLN A 298 -16.60 16.33 4.98
N PRO A 299 -16.51 17.67 5.11
CA PRO A 299 -17.42 18.43 5.97
C PRO A 299 -18.91 18.20 5.66
N SER A 300 -19.27 18.16 4.38
CA SER A 300 -20.66 17.92 3.96
C SER A 300 -21.18 16.52 4.31
N TYR A 301 -20.29 15.54 4.48
CA TYR A 301 -20.68 14.22 5.00
C TYR A 301 -21.13 14.34 6.45
N PHE A 302 -20.37 15.05 7.29
CA PHE A 302 -20.70 15.23 8.71
C PHE A 302 -21.98 16.05 8.91
N GLU A 303 -22.22 17.06 8.04
CA GLU A 303 -23.50 17.79 7.99
C GLU A 303 -24.69 16.86 7.71
N LYS A 304 -24.60 16.04 6.65
CA LYS A 304 -25.65 15.06 6.34
C LYS A 304 -25.77 13.96 7.39
N PHE A 305 -24.66 13.55 8.02
CA PHE A 305 -24.66 12.59 9.11
C PHE A 305 -25.46 13.10 10.31
N ALA A 306 -25.46 14.40 10.61
CA ALA A 306 -26.30 14.98 11.65
C ALA A 306 -27.79 14.68 11.41
N ASP A 307 -28.24 14.86 10.16
CA ASP A 307 -29.63 14.59 9.77
C ASP A 307 -29.94 13.09 9.83
N ILE A 308 -29.04 12.23 9.35
CA ILE A 308 -29.18 10.77 9.41
C ILE A 308 -29.28 10.30 10.87
N TYR A 309 -28.38 10.78 11.73
CA TYR A 309 -28.36 10.45 13.16
C TYR A 309 -29.64 10.88 13.85
N LYS A 310 -30.13 12.08 13.55
CA LYS A 310 -31.39 12.60 14.08
C LYS A 310 -32.61 11.80 13.59
N ALA A 311 -32.68 11.44 12.32
CA ALA A 311 -33.83 10.76 11.72
C ALA A 311 -33.92 9.27 12.10
N THR A 312 -32.78 8.60 12.28
CA THR A 312 -32.71 7.15 12.55
C THR A 312 -33.07 6.87 14.01
N ASP A 313 -34.02 5.98 14.28
CA ASP A 313 -34.41 5.65 15.65
C ASP A 313 -33.29 4.91 16.42
N LEU A 314 -33.42 4.86 17.75
CA LEU A 314 -32.42 4.24 18.62
C LEU A 314 -32.23 2.74 18.35
N GLU A 315 -33.32 2.02 18.08
CA GLU A 315 -33.29 0.57 17.88
C GLU A 315 -32.51 0.22 16.61
N THR A 316 -32.73 0.98 15.52
CA THR A 316 -31.97 0.84 14.28
C THR A 316 -30.48 1.10 14.50
N TRP A 317 -30.11 2.11 15.30
CA TRP A 317 -28.70 2.35 15.66
C TRP A 317 -28.08 1.20 16.47
N GLN A 318 -28.82 0.64 17.43
CA GLN A 318 -28.36 -0.51 18.20
C GLN A 318 -28.16 -1.73 17.30
N GLN A 319 -29.09 -2.00 16.38
CA GLN A 319 -28.99 -3.10 15.42
C GLN A 319 -27.82 -2.92 14.46
N TYR A 320 -27.62 -1.70 13.94
CA TYR A 320 -26.46 -1.32 13.12
C TYR A 320 -25.14 -1.63 13.84
N LEU A 321 -24.99 -1.14 15.08
CA LEU A 321 -23.77 -1.36 15.87
C LEU A 321 -23.56 -2.84 16.20
N LYS A 322 -24.62 -3.60 16.52
CA LYS A 322 -24.54 -5.05 16.73
C LYS A 322 -24.07 -5.79 15.48
N PHE A 323 -24.68 -5.48 14.34
CA PHE A 323 -24.33 -6.09 13.07
C PHE A 323 -22.85 -5.84 12.74
N HIS A 324 -22.41 -4.58 12.73
CA HIS A 324 -21.03 -4.25 12.40
C HIS A 324 -20.03 -4.85 13.40
N LEU A 325 -20.34 -4.84 14.70
CA LEU A 325 -19.49 -5.48 15.69
C LEU A 325 -19.32 -6.99 15.40
N VAL A 326 -20.42 -7.74 15.25
CA VAL A 326 -20.31 -9.19 15.02
C VAL A 326 -19.71 -9.49 13.64
N SER A 327 -20.07 -8.74 12.62
CA SER A 327 -19.53 -8.88 11.25
C SER A 327 -18.02 -8.65 11.21
N ASN A 328 -17.50 -7.64 11.93
CA ASN A 328 -16.06 -7.35 11.98
C ASN A 328 -15.24 -8.51 12.59
N TYR A 329 -15.82 -9.23 13.55
CA TYR A 329 -15.18 -10.37 14.18
C TYR A 329 -15.53 -11.72 13.53
N ALA A 330 -16.49 -11.77 12.60
CA ALA A 330 -17.06 -13.02 12.08
C ALA A 330 -16.01 -13.99 11.53
N GLY A 331 -14.95 -13.49 10.88
CA GLY A 331 -13.85 -14.31 10.35
C GLY A 331 -13.01 -15.05 11.42
N ILE A 332 -13.15 -14.69 12.70
CA ILE A 332 -12.38 -15.27 13.81
C ILE A 332 -13.24 -15.84 14.95
N LEU A 333 -14.56 -15.95 14.74
CA LEU A 333 -15.50 -16.58 15.69
C LEU A 333 -15.65 -18.08 15.39
N ASP A 334 -16.82 -18.68 15.68
CA ASP A 334 -17.12 -20.06 15.33
C ASP A 334 -17.28 -20.29 13.83
N LYS A 335 -17.17 -21.55 13.42
CA LYS A 335 -17.24 -21.99 12.03
C LYS A 335 -18.44 -21.43 11.24
N ASP A 336 -19.63 -21.34 11.83
CA ASP A 336 -20.81 -20.88 11.09
C ASP A 336 -20.65 -19.41 10.68
N LEU A 337 -20.13 -18.57 11.57
CA LEU A 337 -19.90 -17.15 11.31
C LEU A 337 -18.74 -16.92 10.33
N VAL A 338 -17.70 -17.74 10.40
CA VAL A 338 -16.59 -17.75 9.43
C VAL A 338 -17.13 -18.08 8.04
N ASP A 339 -17.91 -19.15 7.93
CA ASP A 339 -18.49 -19.60 6.67
C ASP A 339 -19.46 -18.55 6.10
N LEU A 340 -20.30 -17.92 6.94
CA LEU A 340 -21.17 -16.82 6.53
C LEU A 340 -20.38 -15.62 5.99
N ASN A 341 -19.34 -15.19 6.71
CA ASN A 341 -18.49 -14.08 6.29
C ASN A 341 -17.78 -14.39 4.96
N PHE A 342 -17.20 -15.58 4.83
CA PHE A 342 -16.53 -16.03 3.61
C PHE A 342 -17.47 -16.10 2.40
N ASN A 343 -18.67 -16.68 2.58
CA ASN A 343 -19.64 -16.83 1.49
C ASN A 343 -20.07 -15.47 0.93
N PHE A 344 -20.19 -14.45 1.78
CA PHE A 344 -20.52 -13.11 1.31
C PHE A 344 -19.29 -12.36 0.80
N TYR A 345 -18.32 -12.06 1.66
CA TYR A 345 -17.22 -11.14 1.35
C TYR A 345 -16.18 -11.71 0.38
N SER A 346 -15.99 -13.03 0.36
CA SER A 346 -14.99 -13.67 -0.50
C SER A 346 -15.63 -14.29 -1.74
N THR A 347 -16.69 -15.08 -1.57
CA THR A 347 -17.35 -15.74 -2.71
C THR A 347 -18.20 -14.75 -3.51
N THR A 348 -19.17 -14.09 -2.88
CA THR A 348 -20.12 -13.22 -3.61
C THR A 348 -19.46 -11.97 -4.19
N LEU A 349 -18.56 -11.32 -3.44
CA LEU A 349 -17.93 -10.06 -3.89
C LEU A 349 -16.68 -10.27 -4.77
N ARG A 350 -15.94 -11.38 -4.58
CA ARG A 350 -14.60 -11.56 -5.20
C ARG A 350 -14.43 -12.88 -5.97
N GLY A 351 -15.45 -13.74 -6.02
CA GLY A 351 -15.42 -15.00 -6.76
C GLY A 351 -14.48 -16.07 -6.18
N VAL A 352 -13.99 -15.88 -4.95
CA VAL A 352 -13.13 -16.86 -4.27
C VAL A 352 -13.94 -18.14 -4.02
N LYS A 353 -13.37 -19.31 -4.33
CA LYS A 353 -14.08 -20.59 -4.33
C LYS A 353 -13.91 -21.39 -3.06
N GLU A 354 -12.79 -21.21 -2.37
CA GLU A 354 -12.41 -21.98 -1.19
C GLU A 354 -11.84 -21.03 -0.13
N GLN A 355 -11.95 -21.40 1.15
CA GLN A 355 -11.30 -20.64 2.21
C GLN A 355 -9.79 -20.84 2.13
N THR A 356 -9.04 -19.78 2.40
CA THR A 356 -7.59 -19.84 2.58
C THR A 356 -7.24 -20.88 3.65
N PRO A 357 -6.20 -21.72 3.47
CA PRO A 357 -5.77 -22.65 4.50
C PRO A 357 -5.59 -21.98 5.86
N LEU A 358 -6.06 -22.63 6.94
CA LEU A 358 -6.07 -22.04 8.28
C LEU A 358 -4.70 -21.49 8.72
N TRP A 359 -3.61 -22.20 8.40
CA TRP A 359 -2.26 -21.74 8.75
C TRP A 359 -1.87 -20.43 8.08
N LYS A 360 -2.33 -20.18 6.83
CA LYS A 360 -2.09 -18.92 6.12
C LYS A 360 -2.88 -17.78 6.78
N GLN A 361 -4.14 -18.04 7.13
CA GLN A 361 -4.95 -17.09 7.90
C GLN A 361 -4.27 -16.75 9.25
N ALA A 362 -3.74 -17.75 9.96
CA ALA A 362 -3.01 -17.55 11.21
C ALA A 362 -1.71 -16.75 11.04
N VAL A 363 -0.99 -16.96 9.94
CA VAL A 363 0.20 -16.17 9.56
C VAL A 363 -0.19 -14.71 9.31
N ASP A 364 -1.22 -14.45 8.51
CA ASP A 364 -1.68 -13.10 8.20
C ASP A 364 -2.15 -12.36 9.46
N ALA A 365 -2.93 -13.04 10.30
CA ALA A 365 -3.39 -12.51 11.57
C ALA A 365 -2.23 -12.20 12.53
N SER A 366 -1.18 -13.05 12.53
CA SER A 366 0.02 -12.82 13.32
C SER A 366 0.83 -11.63 12.78
N ASN A 367 0.88 -11.45 11.46
CA ASN A 367 1.49 -10.29 10.82
C ASN A 367 0.70 -8.99 11.09
N GLU A 368 -0.62 -9.05 11.16
CA GLU A 368 -1.48 -7.93 11.54
C GLU A 368 -1.24 -7.50 13.00
N VAL A 369 -1.23 -8.45 13.94
CA VAL A 369 -1.20 -8.15 15.38
C VAL A 369 0.22 -7.93 15.92
N LEU A 370 1.20 -8.65 15.39
CA LEU A 370 2.59 -8.71 15.88
C LEU A 370 3.62 -8.47 14.77
N GLY A 371 3.23 -7.76 13.71
CA GLY A 371 3.98 -7.65 12.46
C GLY A 371 5.43 -7.19 12.60
N GLU A 372 5.72 -6.22 13.46
CA GLU A 372 7.10 -5.78 13.67
C GLU A 372 7.96 -6.80 14.43
N ILE A 373 7.37 -7.52 15.39
CA ILE A 373 8.07 -8.63 16.07
C ILE A 373 8.42 -9.72 15.05
N LEU A 374 7.44 -10.09 14.22
CA LEU A 374 7.61 -11.10 13.17
C LEU A 374 8.63 -10.64 12.12
N GLY A 375 8.58 -9.36 11.73
CA GLY A 375 9.48 -8.76 10.76
C GLY A 375 10.93 -8.79 11.19
N LYS A 376 11.20 -8.51 12.47
CA LYS A 376 12.55 -8.59 13.06
C LYS A 376 13.18 -9.98 12.92
N VAL A 377 12.38 -11.03 13.01
CA VAL A 377 12.86 -12.41 12.80
C VAL A 377 12.94 -12.73 11.31
N TYR A 378 11.93 -12.35 10.53
CA TYR A 378 11.86 -12.59 9.08
C TYR A 378 13.09 -12.07 8.34
N VAL A 379 13.50 -10.81 8.57
CA VAL A 379 14.58 -10.18 7.80
C VAL A 379 15.94 -10.82 8.02
N LYS A 380 16.17 -11.44 9.19
CA LYS A 380 17.43 -12.11 9.53
C LYS A 380 17.76 -13.23 8.53
N ASP A 381 16.74 -13.95 8.09
CA ASP A 381 16.91 -15.14 7.26
C ASP A 381 16.53 -14.89 5.78
N ASN A 382 15.80 -13.81 5.49
CA ASN A 382 15.21 -13.56 4.17
C ASN A 382 15.69 -12.27 3.47
N PHE A 383 16.57 -11.48 4.10
CA PHE A 383 17.07 -10.24 3.48
C PHE A 383 18.57 -10.02 3.77
N PRO A 384 19.46 -10.41 2.85
CA PRO A 384 20.90 -10.31 3.06
C PRO A 384 21.40 -8.84 2.99
N PRO A 385 22.46 -8.46 3.72
CA PRO A 385 23.00 -7.09 3.71
C PRO A 385 23.38 -6.58 2.30
N GLU A 386 23.84 -7.48 1.43
CA GLU A 386 24.21 -7.17 0.04
C GLU A 386 23.01 -6.68 -0.78
N ALA A 387 21.81 -7.22 -0.52
CA ALA A 387 20.58 -6.77 -1.16
C ALA A 387 20.25 -5.32 -0.79
N LYS A 388 20.45 -4.95 0.49
CA LYS A 388 20.24 -3.57 0.96
C LYS A 388 21.19 -2.60 0.26
N ALA A 389 22.49 -2.90 0.25
CA ALA A 389 23.49 -2.03 -0.37
C ALA A 389 23.24 -1.83 -1.88
N ARG A 390 22.85 -2.89 -2.58
CA ARG A 390 22.52 -2.80 -4.01
C ARG A 390 21.22 -2.04 -4.28
N MET A 391 20.24 -2.14 -3.38
CA MET A 391 19.01 -1.35 -3.46
C MET A 391 19.27 0.14 -3.18
N GLU A 392 20.15 0.47 -2.24
CA GLU A 392 20.59 1.85 -1.98
C GLU A 392 21.19 2.49 -3.24
N GLU A 393 22.06 1.76 -3.96
CA GLU A 393 22.63 2.22 -5.23
C GLU A 393 21.56 2.45 -6.31
N LEU A 394 20.59 1.53 -6.46
CA LEU A 394 19.49 1.69 -7.41
C LEU A 394 18.64 2.93 -7.08
N VAL A 395 18.33 3.16 -5.80
CA VAL A 395 17.58 4.33 -5.37
C VAL A 395 18.34 5.62 -5.72
N ASP A 396 19.63 5.70 -5.40
CA ASP A 396 20.47 6.85 -5.73
C ASP A 396 20.51 7.11 -7.25
N ASN A 397 20.62 6.04 -8.06
CA ASN A 397 20.64 6.14 -9.51
C ASN A 397 19.30 6.63 -10.07
N VAL A 398 18.17 6.14 -9.55
CA VAL A 398 16.84 6.56 -10.00
C VAL A 398 16.54 8.01 -9.57
N ILE A 399 16.92 8.42 -8.35
CA ILE A 399 16.83 9.83 -7.91
C ILE A 399 17.63 10.73 -8.86
N LYS A 400 18.87 10.34 -9.20
CA LYS A 400 19.70 11.07 -10.16
C LYS A 400 19.04 11.12 -11.55
N GLY A 401 18.47 10.02 -12.01
CA GLY A 401 17.69 9.96 -13.26
C GLY A 401 16.52 10.95 -13.24
N TYR A 402 15.81 11.05 -12.12
CA TYR A 402 14.68 11.96 -11.94
C TYR A 402 15.13 13.42 -12.01
N GLY A 403 16.27 13.75 -11.39
CA GLY A 403 16.86 15.09 -11.46
C GLY A 403 17.24 15.50 -12.89
N VAL A 404 17.72 14.56 -13.71
CA VAL A 404 18.01 14.78 -15.13
C VAL A 404 16.72 14.96 -15.94
N ALA A 405 15.69 14.15 -15.66
CA ALA A 405 14.39 14.27 -16.31
C ALA A 405 13.76 15.65 -16.08
N ILE A 406 13.70 16.12 -14.82
CA ILE A 406 13.20 17.46 -14.45
C ILE A 406 13.94 18.57 -15.20
N GLU A 407 15.28 18.52 -15.26
CA GLU A 407 16.08 19.55 -15.95
C GLU A 407 15.69 19.67 -17.42
N ASN A 408 15.41 18.54 -18.07
CA ASN A 408 15.12 18.46 -19.50
C ASN A 408 13.64 18.70 -19.87
N LEU A 409 12.76 18.98 -18.90
CA LEU A 409 11.35 19.27 -19.20
C LEU A 409 11.18 20.58 -19.97
N GLU A 410 10.64 20.53 -21.18
CA GLU A 410 10.47 21.73 -22.02
C GLU A 410 9.25 22.59 -21.64
N TRP A 411 8.30 22.01 -20.91
CA TRP A 411 7.00 22.63 -20.60
C TRP A 411 6.94 23.34 -19.25
N MET A 412 7.98 23.20 -18.42
CA MET A 412 8.05 23.71 -17.05
C MET A 412 9.05 24.86 -16.93
N SER A 413 8.67 25.94 -16.22
CA SER A 413 9.54 27.09 -16.01
C SER A 413 10.80 26.76 -15.18
N PRO A 414 11.89 27.54 -15.31
CA PRO A 414 13.08 27.38 -14.47
C PRO A 414 12.79 27.41 -12.96
N GLU A 415 11.84 28.24 -12.53
CA GLU A 415 11.46 28.40 -11.12
C GLU A 415 10.75 27.16 -10.58
N THR A 416 9.77 26.62 -11.31
CA THR A 416 9.08 25.39 -10.88
C THR A 416 9.98 24.17 -10.96
N LYS A 417 10.93 24.11 -11.93
CA LYS A 417 11.99 23.08 -11.93
C LYS A 417 12.87 23.15 -10.69
N LEU A 418 13.23 24.34 -10.22
CA LEU A 418 14.01 24.50 -9.00
C LEU A 418 13.24 23.97 -7.79
N ALA A 419 11.96 24.33 -7.65
CA ALA A 419 11.11 23.83 -6.57
C ALA A 419 10.94 22.29 -6.61
N ALA A 420 10.77 21.72 -7.81
CA ALA A 420 10.69 20.27 -7.98
C ALA A 420 12.00 19.57 -7.56
N LYS A 421 13.16 20.16 -7.87
CA LYS A 421 14.47 19.67 -7.43
C LYS A 421 14.66 19.80 -5.92
N GLU A 422 14.26 20.91 -5.31
CA GLU A 422 14.29 21.07 -3.85
C GLU A 422 13.45 20.00 -3.15
N LYS A 423 12.32 19.61 -3.73
CA LYS A 423 11.52 18.48 -3.25
C LYS A 423 12.23 17.15 -3.41
N LEU A 424 12.78 16.88 -4.60
CA LEU A 424 13.52 15.66 -4.91
C LEU A 424 14.71 15.46 -3.97
N ASP A 425 15.49 16.52 -3.71
CA ASP A 425 16.67 16.51 -2.84
C ASP A 425 16.33 16.22 -1.36
N LYS A 426 15.05 16.34 -0.97
CA LYS A 426 14.56 16.08 0.38
C LYS A 426 13.86 14.73 0.54
N PHE A 427 13.81 13.89 -0.50
CA PHE A 427 13.25 12.56 -0.37
C PHE A 427 14.04 11.71 0.64
N THR A 428 13.32 11.01 1.50
CA THR A 428 13.91 10.07 2.45
C THR A 428 13.63 8.62 2.03
N PRO A 429 14.64 7.85 1.59
CA PRO A 429 14.45 6.43 1.29
C PRO A 429 14.53 5.56 2.56
N LYS A 430 13.64 4.57 2.65
CA LYS A 430 13.59 3.55 3.70
C LYS A 430 13.60 2.15 3.06
N ILE A 431 14.64 1.37 3.32
CA ILE A 431 14.93 0.14 2.57
C ILE A 431 15.03 -1.07 3.49
N GLY A 432 14.24 -2.10 3.19
CA GLY A 432 14.23 -3.39 3.87
C GLY A 432 13.40 -3.41 5.15
N TYR A 433 13.86 -2.69 6.17
CA TYR A 433 13.32 -2.77 7.53
C TYR A 433 13.65 -1.53 8.38
N PRO A 434 12.89 -1.26 9.47
CA PRO A 434 13.15 -0.13 10.35
C PRO A 434 14.42 -0.33 11.20
N ASP A 435 15.11 0.79 11.49
CA ASP A 435 16.25 0.78 12.41
C ASP A 435 15.81 0.63 13.88
N ASN A 436 14.62 1.13 14.20
CA ASN A 436 13.99 1.05 15.52
C ASN A 436 12.73 0.21 15.45
N TRP A 437 12.57 -0.75 16.37
CA TRP A 437 11.40 -1.61 16.43
C TRP A 437 10.44 -1.14 17.51
N LYS A 438 9.14 -1.24 17.25
CA LYS A 438 8.08 -0.90 18.19
C LYS A 438 8.08 -1.79 19.42
N ASP A 439 7.76 -1.20 20.58
CA ASP A 439 7.70 -1.91 21.85
C ASP A 439 6.31 -2.52 22.10
N TYR A 440 6.25 -3.84 22.17
CA TYR A 440 5.04 -4.60 22.47
C TYR A 440 4.96 -5.03 23.95
N SER A 441 5.77 -4.46 24.84
CA SER A 441 5.82 -4.85 26.26
C SER A 441 4.45 -4.78 26.97
N GLN A 442 3.61 -3.82 26.60
CA GLN A 442 2.26 -3.64 27.18
C GLN A 442 1.18 -4.52 26.52
N LEU A 443 1.45 -5.12 25.36
CA LEU A 443 0.49 -6.00 24.69
C LEU A 443 0.55 -7.41 25.29
N SER A 444 -0.56 -7.87 25.87
CA SER A 444 -0.69 -9.23 26.38
C SER A 444 -1.40 -10.14 25.38
N ILE A 445 -0.81 -11.32 25.16
CA ILE A 445 -1.32 -12.35 24.25
C ILE A 445 -1.55 -13.64 25.03
N ASN A 446 -2.74 -14.22 24.83
CA ASN A 446 -3.20 -15.44 25.49
C ASN A 446 -3.47 -16.54 24.45
N ALA A 447 -2.93 -17.75 24.69
CA ALA A 447 -3.01 -18.84 23.72
C ALA A 447 -4.41 -19.45 23.54
N ASP A 448 -5.34 -19.18 24.45
CA ASP A 448 -6.70 -19.76 24.46
C ASP A 448 -7.81 -18.72 24.23
N ASP A 449 -7.46 -17.49 23.81
CA ASP A 449 -8.38 -16.35 23.71
C ASP A 449 -8.07 -15.49 22.47
N LEU A 450 -8.46 -15.98 21.29
CA LEU A 450 -8.21 -15.30 20.01
C LEU A 450 -8.93 -13.96 19.92
N VAL A 451 -10.24 -13.92 20.18
CA VAL A 451 -11.03 -12.68 20.08
C VAL A 451 -10.55 -11.65 21.08
N GLY A 452 -10.25 -12.05 22.32
CA GLY A 452 -9.68 -11.13 23.30
C GLY A 452 -8.26 -10.67 22.93
N ASN A 453 -7.45 -11.46 22.22
CA ASN A 453 -6.17 -10.99 21.66
C ASN A 453 -6.38 -9.83 20.68
N TYR A 454 -7.38 -9.94 19.79
CA TYR A 454 -7.72 -8.87 18.85
C TYR A 454 -8.25 -7.61 19.55
N ILE A 455 -9.09 -7.75 20.58
CA ILE A 455 -9.58 -6.60 21.36
C ILE A 455 -8.40 -5.92 22.08
N ARG A 456 -7.53 -6.67 22.76
CA ARG A 456 -6.34 -6.13 23.44
C ARG A 456 -5.38 -5.47 22.47
N HIS A 457 -5.19 -6.05 21.28
CA HIS A 457 -4.39 -5.44 20.22
C HIS A 457 -5.01 -4.12 19.75
N SER A 458 -6.32 -4.08 19.53
CA SER A 458 -7.04 -2.87 19.12
C SER A 458 -6.90 -1.76 20.16
N GLU A 459 -7.07 -2.07 21.45
CA GLU A 459 -6.89 -1.12 22.55
C GLU A 459 -5.45 -0.62 22.65
N TRP A 460 -4.46 -1.49 22.47
CA TRP A 460 -3.03 -1.13 22.47
C TRP A 460 -2.66 -0.24 21.27
N ALA A 461 -3.08 -0.64 20.05
CA ALA A 461 -2.82 0.13 18.83
C ALA A 461 -3.52 1.49 18.86
N TYR A 462 -4.72 1.54 19.43
CA TYR A 462 -5.44 2.77 19.69
C TYR A 462 -4.68 3.71 20.63
N ALA A 463 -4.21 3.18 21.77
CA ALA A 463 -3.45 3.94 22.76
C ALA A 463 -2.15 4.51 22.14
N ASP A 464 -1.43 3.70 21.36
CA ASP A 464 -0.24 4.12 20.63
C ASP A 464 -0.54 5.23 19.60
N MET A 465 -1.64 5.12 18.85
CA MET A 465 -2.05 6.15 17.88
C MET A 465 -2.36 7.49 18.56
N ILE A 466 -3.14 7.50 19.65
CA ILE A 466 -3.53 8.76 20.31
C ILE A 466 -2.39 9.38 21.13
N ASP A 467 -1.43 8.57 21.57
CA ASP A 467 -0.25 9.02 22.31
C ASP A 467 0.68 9.92 21.46
N LYS A 468 0.51 9.90 20.12
CA LYS A 468 1.20 10.82 19.20
C LYS A 468 0.71 12.27 19.30
N LEU A 469 -0.52 12.49 19.79
CA LEU A 469 -1.08 13.84 19.91
C LEU A 469 -0.29 14.69 20.91
N GLY A 470 0.05 15.92 20.49
CA GLY A 470 0.86 16.83 21.30
C GLY A 470 2.35 16.48 21.37
N LYS A 471 2.80 15.44 20.66
CA LYS A 471 4.21 15.10 20.49
C LYS A 471 4.72 15.48 19.09
N PRO A 472 6.03 15.72 18.93
CA PRO A 472 6.64 15.84 17.61
C PRO A 472 6.38 14.60 16.76
N VAL A 473 6.32 14.77 15.45
CA VAL A 473 6.22 13.66 14.49
C VAL A 473 7.49 12.78 14.56
N ASP A 474 7.30 11.46 14.69
CA ASP A 474 8.37 10.47 14.56
C ASP A 474 8.54 10.05 13.10
N ARG A 475 9.56 10.61 12.44
CA ARG A 475 9.87 10.30 11.04
C ARG A 475 10.61 8.97 10.85
N SER A 476 10.94 8.25 11.93
CA SER A 476 11.54 6.91 11.85
C SER A 476 10.51 5.80 11.72
N GLU A 477 9.22 6.07 11.98
CA GLU A 477 8.13 5.10 11.90
C GLU A 477 7.92 4.56 10.48
N TRP A 478 7.54 3.29 10.36
CA TRP A 478 7.17 2.66 9.09
C TRP A 478 5.67 2.33 9.07
N HIS A 479 5.05 2.45 7.90
CA HIS A 479 3.63 2.10 7.69
C HIS A 479 3.42 0.73 7.03
N MET A 480 4.49 -0.02 6.77
CA MET A 480 4.46 -1.40 6.29
C MET A 480 5.51 -2.24 7.00
N THR A 481 5.20 -3.51 7.26
CA THR A 481 6.15 -4.46 7.87
C THR A 481 7.14 -4.97 6.81
N PRO A 482 8.38 -5.36 7.20
CA PRO A 482 9.41 -5.82 6.25
C PRO A 482 8.98 -6.97 5.32
N GLN A 483 8.11 -7.84 5.79
CA GLN A 483 7.56 -9.02 5.10
C GLN A 483 6.40 -8.68 4.13
N THR A 484 5.99 -7.41 4.05
CA THR A 484 4.93 -6.95 3.15
C THR A 484 5.44 -6.84 1.72
N VAL A 485 4.76 -7.47 0.76
CA VAL A 485 5.11 -7.41 -0.66
C VAL A 485 4.42 -6.20 -1.30
N ASN A 486 4.98 -5.02 -1.07
CA ASN A 486 4.49 -3.76 -1.62
C ASN A 486 5.58 -2.68 -1.53
N ALA A 487 5.30 -1.45 -1.96
CA ALA A 487 6.07 -0.24 -1.68
C ALA A 487 5.11 0.92 -1.41
N TYR A 488 5.61 2.05 -0.90
CA TYR A 488 4.78 3.27 -0.76
C TYR A 488 5.58 4.57 -0.77
N TYR A 489 4.90 5.64 -1.16
CA TYR A 489 5.23 7.02 -0.89
C TYR A 489 4.33 7.61 0.21
N ASN A 490 4.92 8.41 1.10
CA ASN A 490 4.17 9.19 2.08
C ASN A 490 4.41 10.70 1.88
N PRO A 491 3.39 11.48 1.47
CA PRO A 491 3.54 12.90 1.13
C PRO A 491 3.95 13.77 2.32
N VAL A 492 3.42 13.51 3.51
CA VAL A 492 3.68 14.36 4.69
C VAL A 492 5.05 14.11 5.32
N ASN A 493 5.70 12.99 4.99
CA ASN A 493 7.09 12.74 5.35
C ASN A 493 8.06 12.95 4.17
N ASN A 494 7.55 13.09 2.94
CA ASN A 494 8.33 13.07 1.70
C ASN A 494 9.31 11.88 1.65
N GLU A 495 8.79 10.68 1.86
CA GLU A 495 9.58 9.44 1.98
C GLU A 495 9.06 8.35 1.06
N ILE A 496 9.97 7.48 0.61
CA ILE A 496 9.69 6.28 -0.19
C ILE A 496 10.19 5.05 0.55
N VAL A 497 9.41 3.99 0.55
CA VAL A 497 9.66 2.84 1.43
C VAL A 497 9.52 1.52 0.68
N PHE A 498 10.53 0.66 0.80
CA PHE A 498 10.62 -0.63 0.14
C PHE A 498 10.88 -1.73 1.18
N PRO A 499 9.82 -2.36 1.73
CA PRO A 499 9.94 -3.54 2.59
C PRO A 499 10.79 -4.67 1.99
N ALA A 500 11.49 -5.42 2.83
CA ALA A 500 12.38 -6.51 2.41
C ALA A 500 11.73 -7.53 1.45
N ALA A 501 10.43 -7.83 1.61
CA ALA A 501 9.77 -8.86 0.81
C ALA A 501 9.47 -8.46 -0.65
N ILE A 502 9.44 -7.17 -1.00
CA ILE A 502 9.37 -6.76 -2.42
C ILE A 502 10.76 -6.83 -3.10
N LEU A 503 11.83 -6.88 -2.31
CA LEU A 503 13.22 -6.89 -2.80
C LEU A 503 13.68 -8.32 -3.10
N GLN A 504 12.86 -9.03 -3.87
CA GLN A 504 13.03 -10.43 -4.29
C GLN A 504 12.63 -10.59 -5.76
N PRO A 505 13.12 -11.63 -6.48
CA PRO A 505 12.70 -11.89 -7.85
C PRO A 505 11.18 -12.11 -7.94
N PRO A 506 10.48 -11.60 -8.97
CA PRO A 506 11.03 -11.02 -10.19
C PRO A 506 11.26 -9.49 -10.12
N PHE A 507 11.05 -8.86 -8.97
CA PHE A 507 11.24 -7.40 -8.84
C PHE A 507 12.72 -7.05 -8.74
N PHE A 508 13.44 -7.73 -7.86
CA PHE A 508 14.85 -7.49 -7.61
C PHE A 508 15.63 -8.81 -7.52
N ASN A 509 16.63 -8.97 -8.38
CA ASN A 509 17.42 -10.19 -8.47
C ASN A 509 18.91 -9.86 -8.50
N LEU A 510 19.63 -10.27 -7.44
CA LEU A 510 21.07 -10.10 -7.30
C LEU A 510 21.89 -10.88 -8.34
N GLU A 511 21.32 -11.95 -8.91
CA GLU A 511 21.98 -12.83 -9.88
C GLU A 511 21.67 -12.46 -11.34
N ALA A 512 20.86 -11.42 -11.57
CA ALA A 512 20.44 -10.98 -12.89
C ALA A 512 21.20 -9.73 -13.38
N ASP A 513 21.31 -9.59 -14.70
CA ASP A 513 21.78 -8.38 -15.36
C ASP A 513 20.90 -7.17 -15.03
N ASP A 514 21.53 -6.01 -14.87
CA ASP A 514 20.86 -4.81 -14.35
C ASP A 514 19.65 -4.34 -15.17
N ALA A 515 19.60 -4.62 -16.47
CA ALA A 515 18.49 -4.18 -17.31
C ALA A 515 17.12 -4.60 -16.72
N VAL A 516 17.01 -5.84 -16.23
CA VAL A 516 15.76 -6.32 -15.62
C VAL A 516 15.48 -5.66 -14.28
N ASN A 517 16.51 -5.45 -13.45
CA ASN A 517 16.36 -4.80 -12.14
C ASN A 517 15.89 -3.35 -12.31
N TYR A 518 16.44 -2.59 -13.27
CA TYR A 518 15.95 -1.25 -13.58
C TYR A 518 14.53 -1.24 -14.16
N GLY A 519 14.20 -2.21 -15.03
CA GLY A 519 12.86 -2.35 -15.60
C GLY A 519 11.79 -2.86 -14.62
N ALA A 520 12.22 -3.47 -13.52
CA ALA A 520 11.39 -4.04 -12.48
C ALA A 520 11.45 -3.16 -11.21
N ILE A 521 12.29 -3.47 -10.22
CA ILE A 521 12.37 -2.69 -8.98
C ILE A 521 12.77 -1.22 -9.22
N GLY A 522 13.60 -0.92 -10.24
CA GLY A 522 13.93 0.45 -10.62
C GLY A 522 12.71 1.25 -11.06
N ALA A 523 11.79 0.63 -11.80
CA ALA A 523 10.52 1.22 -12.18
C ALA A 523 9.60 1.42 -10.96
N VAL A 524 9.62 0.50 -9.99
CA VAL A 524 8.91 0.66 -8.70
C VAL A 524 9.50 1.83 -7.90
N ILE A 525 10.83 1.97 -7.83
CA ILE A 525 11.46 3.14 -7.19
C ILE A 525 11.03 4.43 -7.88
N GLY A 526 11.07 4.44 -9.21
CA GLY A 526 10.62 5.58 -9.99
C GLY A 526 9.14 5.89 -9.76
N HIS A 527 8.30 4.87 -9.58
CA HIS A 527 6.88 4.99 -9.29
C HIS A 527 6.63 5.67 -7.94
N GLU A 528 7.33 5.23 -6.88
CA GLU A 528 7.21 5.86 -5.56
C GLU A 528 7.74 7.31 -5.54
N LEU A 529 8.82 7.60 -6.29
CA LEU A 529 9.26 8.98 -6.50
C LEU A 529 8.22 9.79 -7.27
N GLY A 530 7.62 9.18 -8.29
CA GLY A 530 6.57 9.74 -9.12
C GLY A 530 5.34 10.17 -8.33
N HIS A 531 4.99 9.45 -7.26
CA HIS A 531 3.92 9.86 -6.36
C HIS A 531 4.16 11.20 -5.67
N GLY A 532 5.41 11.60 -5.44
CA GLY A 532 5.70 12.96 -4.95
C GLY A 532 5.42 14.05 -5.98
N PHE A 533 5.18 13.68 -7.23
CA PHE A 533 4.91 14.58 -8.34
C PHE A 533 3.64 14.20 -9.10
N ASP A 534 2.77 13.36 -8.55
CA ASP A 534 1.47 13.06 -9.15
C ASP A 534 0.45 14.18 -8.92
N ASP A 535 -0.80 14.00 -9.35
CA ASP A 535 -1.86 15.00 -9.26
C ASP A 535 -2.16 15.47 -7.81
N GLN A 536 -1.76 14.69 -6.80
CA GLN A 536 -1.93 15.02 -5.39
C GLN A 536 -0.61 15.30 -4.69
N GLY A 537 0.43 14.47 -4.89
CA GLY A 537 1.73 14.66 -4.30
C GLY A 537 2.42 15.95 -4.76
N ALA A 538 2.18 16.39 -5.99
CA ALA A 538 2.66 17.69 -6.49
C ALA A 538 2.12 18.89 -5.70
N LYS A 539 1.09 18.72 -4.86
CA LYS A 539 0.55 19.78 -3.99
C LYS A 539 1.31 19.90 -2.66
N TYR A 540 2.26 19.02 -2.39
CA TYR A 540 3.11 19.03 -1.19
C TYR A 540 4.52 19.50 -1.52
N ASP A 541 5.10 20.36 -0.69
CA ASP A 541 6.50 20.77 -0.80
C ASP A 541 7.46 19.67 -0.29
N GLY A 542 8.78 19.91 -0.41
CA GLY A 542 9.80 18.95 0.01
C GLY A 542 9.88 18.68 1.51
N ASP A 543 9.22 19.49 2.35
CA ASP A 543 9.09 19.24 3.78
C ASP A 543 7.79 18.48 4.12
N GLY A 544 6.97 18.17 3.10
CA GLY A 544 5.70 17.47 3.24
C GLY A 544 4.53 18.36 3.62
N ASN A 545 4.60 19.68 3.35
CA ASN A 545 3.50 20.60 3.59
C ASN A 545 2.68 20.84 2.32
N LEU A 546 1.36 20.68 2.42
CA LEU A 546 0.36 20.99 1.42
C LEU A 546 0.37 22.50 1.15
N ARG A 547 1.09 22.89 0.10
CA ARG A 547 1.33 24.28 -0.29
C ARG A 547 1.54 24.33 -1.79
N ASP A 548 0.96 25.34 -2.42
CA ASP A 548 1.23 25.62 -3.82
C ASP A 548 2.66 26.17 -4.01
N TRP A 549 3.40 25.56 -4.92
CA TRP A 549 4.75 25.95 -5.34
C TRP A 549 4.87 26.02 -6.87
N TRP A 550 3.76 25.88 -7.58
CA TRP A 550 3.69 25.93 -9.03
C TRP A 550 3.50 27.37 -9.54
N SER A 551 4.00 27.65 -10.74
CA SER A 551 3.49 28.80 -11.49
C SER A 551 2.13 28.45 -12.11
N GLU A 552 1.28 29.45 -12.33
CA GLU A 552 -0.05 29.24 -12.95
C GLU A 552 0.07 28.59 -14.34
N SER A 553 1.07 28.98 -15.14
CA SER A 553 1.30 28.39 -16.46
C SER A 553 1.75 26.94 -16.41
N ASP A 554 2.62 26.59 -15.45
CA ASP A 554 3.13 25.22 -15.34
C ASP A 554 2.05 24.28 -14.78
N LEU A 555 1.24 24.76 -13.83
CA LEU A 555 0.10 24.01 -13.32
C LEU A 555 -0.88 23.68 -14.44
N LYS A 556 -1.21 24.66 -15.29
CA LYS A 556 -2.09 24.45 -16.45
C LYS A 556 -1.51 23.42 -17.43
N GLN A 557 -0.20 23.47 -17.72
CA GLN A 557 0.45 22.48 -18.58
C GLN A 557 0.42 21.08 -17.96
N PHE A 558 0.61 20.98 -16.65
CA PHE A 558 0.49 19.72 -15.93
C PHE A 558 -0.94 19.16 -15.98
N GLU A 559 -1.96 19.99 -15.76
CA GLU A 559 -3.37 19.62 -15.89
C GLU A 559 -3.74 19.18 -17.32
N GLU A 560 -3.26 19.87 -18.35
CA GLU A 560 -3.48 19.49 -19.75
C GLU A 560 -2.90 18.10 -20.07
N ARG A 561 -1.68 17.82 -19.62
CA ARG A 561 -0.99 16.53 -19.86
C ARG A 561 -1.62 15.39 -19.07
N THR A 562 -1.95 15.63 -17.80
CA THR A 562 -2.63 14.63 -16.97
C THR A 562 -4.05 14.36 -17.47
N GLY A 563 -4.76 15.38 -17.99
CA GLY A 563 -6.04 15.21 -18.66
C GLY A 563 -5.98 14.32 -19.90
N GLN A 564 -4.89 14.37 -20.68
CA GLN A 564 -4.66 13.43 -21.78
C GLN A 564 -4.48 11.98 -21.28
N LEU A 565 -3.79 11.78 -20.16
CA LEU A 565 -3.65 10.46 -19.54
C LEU A 565 -4.99 9.92 -19.03
N VAL A 566 -5.81 10.77 -18.41
CA VAL A 566 -7.19 10.42 -18.02
C VAL A 566 -7.98 9.97 -19.25
N ALA A 567 -7.94 10.74 -20.33
CA ALA A 567 -8.65 10.42 -21.56
C ALA A 567 -8.19 9.09 -22.15
N GLN A 568 -6.88 8.84 -22.21
CA GLN A 568 -6.33 7.56 -22.67
C GLN A 568 -6.86 6.38 -21.84
N TYR A 569 -6.81 6.48 -20.51
CA TYR A 569 -7.19 5.36 -19.65
C TYR A 569 -8.70 5.11 -19.61
N ASN A 570 -9.54 6.13 -19.85
CA ASN A 570 -10.99 5.95 -19.98
C ASN A 570 -11.38 5.07 -21.19
N GLU A 571 -10.52 4.94 -22.20
CA GLU A 571 -10.76 4.09 -23.37
C GLU A 571 -10.52 2.59 -23.07
N TYR A 572 -9.89 2.25 -21.95
CA TYR A 572 -9.61 0.86 -21.60
C TYR A 572 -10.84 0.16 -21.00
N GLN A 573 -11.37 -0.82 -21.73
CA GLN A 573 -12.60 -1.54 -21.42
C GLN A 573 -12.33 -3.04 -21.20
N PRO A 574 -11.99 -3.47 -19.97
CA PRO A 574 -11.85 -4.90 -19.67
C PRO A 574 -13.17 -5.66 -19.79
N PHE A 575 -14.31 -4.96 -19.73
CA PHE A 575 -15.64 -5.52 -20.00
C PHE A 575 -16.43 -4.59 -20.93
N ALA A 576 -17.39 -5.13 -21.67
CA ALA A 576 -18.25 -4.33 -22.56
C ALA A 576 -19.09 -3.28 -21.81
N ASP A 577 -19.37 -3.51 -20.52
CA ASP A 577 -20.19 -2.66 -19.64
C ASP A 577 -19.37 -1.93 -18.56
N ALA A 578 -18.03 -2.08 -18.54
CA ALA A 578 -17.19 -1.45 -17.53
C ALA A 578 -15.81 -1.08 -18.08
N SER A 579 -15.44 0.18 -17.87
CA SER A 579 -14.15 0.76 -18.25
C SER A 579 -13.29 1.08 -17.02
N VAL A 580 -11.99 1.28 -17.24
CA VAL A 580 -11.12 1.93 -16.27
C VAL A 580 -11.61 3.37 -16.05
N ASN A 581 -11.58 3.83 -14.80
CA ASN A 581 -11.85 5.22 -14.46
C ASN A 581 -10.53 5.99 -14.40
N GLY A 582 -10.15 6.62 -15.51
CA GLY A 582 -8.88 7.33 -15.64
C GLY A 582 -8.66 8.44 -14.62
N GLN A 583 -9.74 9.02 -14.07
CA GLN A 583 -9.64 10.04 -13.02
C GLN A 583 -9.35 9.42 -11.64
N LEU A 584 -9.93 8.26 -11.35
CA LEU A 584 -9.64 7.50 -10.13
C LEU A 584 -8.19 7.00 -10.15
N THR A 585 -7.73 6.55 -11.33
CA THR A 585 -6.41 5.94 -11.48
C THR A 585 -5.29 6.90 -11.84
N LEU A 586 -5.56 8.21 -11.87
CA LEU A 586 -4.64 9.20 -12.42
C LEU A 586 -3.29 9.21 -11.71
N GLY A 587 -3.27 9.27 -10.37
CA GLY A 587 -2.03 9.31 -9.60
C GLY A 587 -1.13 8.10 -9.86
N GLU A 588 -1.71 6.91 -9.87
CA GLU A 588 -1.01 5.65 -10.16
C GLU A 588 -0.47 5.59 -11.60
N ASN A 589 -1.26 6.08 -12.56
CA ASN A 589 -0.85 6.10 -13.96
C ASN A 589 0.28 7.12 -14.20
N ILE A 590 0.29 8.26 -13.47
CA ILE A 590 1.40 9.23 -13.48
C ILE A 590 2.64 8.59 -12.84
N GLY A 591 2.48 7.93 -11.70
CA GLY A 591 3.54 7.20 -11.01
C GLY A 591 4.19 6.16 -11.93
N ASP A 592 3.39 5.36 -12.64
CA ASP A 592 3.90 4.39 -13.61
C ASP A 592 4.65 5.03 -14.78
N LEU A 593 4.06 6.06 -15.39
CA LEU A 593 4.62 6.68 -16.59
C LEU A 593 5.91 7.42 -16.28
N GLY A 594 5.89 8.25 -15.23
CA GLY A 594 7.07 8.95 -14.74
C GLY A 594 8.12 7.96 -14.24
N GLY A 595 7.70 6.99 -13.46
CA GLY A 595 8.58 6.01 -12.84
C GLY A 595 9.34 5.16 -13.84
N LEU A 596 8.66 4.59 -14.83
CA LEU A 596 9.32 3.77 -15.85
C LEU A 596 10.23 4.61 -16.77
N THR A 597 9.82 5.84 -17.10
CA THR A 597 10.62 6.77 -17.92
C THR A 597 11.91 7.18 -17.21
N VAL A 598 11.81 7.50 -15.93
CA VAL A 598 12.98 7.86 -15.10
C VAL A 598 13.87 6.64 -14.85
N ALA A 599 13.30 5.47 -14.57
CA ALA A 599 14.07 4.23 -14.42
C ALA A 599 14.86 3.88 -15.69
N PHE A 600 14.28 4.11 -16.88
CA PHE A 600 15.00 3.93 -18.14
C PHE A 600 16.15 4.93 -18.27
N THR A 601 15.93 6.20 -17.89
CA THR A 601 16.99 7.23 -17.88
C THR A 601 18.12 6.83 -16.93
N ALA A 602 17.80 6.37 -15.73
CA ALA A 602 18.78 5.90 -14.75
C ALA A 602 19.58 4.68 -15.26
N TYR A 603 18.90 3.73 -15.89
CA TYR A 603 19.53 2.59 -16.55
C TYR A 603 20.53 3.03 -17.64
N GLN A 604 20.14 3.93 -18.54
CA GLN A 604 21.06 4.41 -19.57
C GLN A 604 22.27 5.16 -18.98
N LEU A 605 22.06 5.92 -17.90
CA LEU A 605 23.15 6.59 -17.18
C LEU A 605 24.10 5.60 -16.51
N SER A 606 23.60 4.48 -15.97
CA SER A 606 24.43 3.47 -15.32
C SER A 606 25.36 2.75 -16.30
N LEU A 607 25.01 2.71 -17.59
CA LEU A 607 25.87 2.15 -18.64
C LEU A 607 27.05 3.06 -19.01
N GLY A 608 27.07 4.33 -18.58
CA GLY A 608 28.20 5.23 -18.85
C GLY A 608 28.48 5.49 -20.33
N GLY A 609 27.51 5.24 -21.21
CA GLY A 609 27.66 5.32 -22.67
C GLY A 609 28.05 4.00 -23.35
N ASP A 610 28.31 2.93 -22.60
CA ASP A 610 28.50 1.59 -23.14
C ASP A 610 27.16 0.93 -23.51
N LYS A 611 27.21 -0.14 -24.29
CA LYS A 611 26.04 -0.98 -24.57
C LYS A 611 25.97 -2.12 -23.59
N ALA A 612 24.80 -2.34 -23.00
CA ALA A 612 24.54 -3.53 -22.23
C ALA A 612 24.71 -4.81 -23.08
N PRO A 613 25.15 -5.92 -22.48
CA PRO A 613 25.32 -7.18 -23.18
C PRO A 613 24.00 -7.68 -23.76
N VAL A 614 24.06 -8.37 -24.90
CA VAL A 614 22.93 -9.15 -25.42
C VAL A 614 22.91 -10.49 -24.68
N ILE A 615 21.81 -10.77 -23.98
CA ILE A 615 21.61 -11.99 -23.18
C ILE A 615 20.30 -12.63 -23.65
N ASP A 616 20.33 -13.94 -23.87
CA ASP A 616 19.19 -14.73 -24.38
C ASP A 616 18.59 -14.22 -25.70
N GLY A 617 19.39 -13.52 -26.51
CA GLY A 617 18.98 -12.95 -27.79
C GLY A 617 18.27 -11.60 -27.70
N TYR A 618 18.18 -11.00 -26.51
CA TYR A 618 17.56 -9.70 -26.29
C TYR A 618 18.60 -8.64 -25.91
N THR A 619 18.40 -7.41 -26.37
CA THR A 619 19.21 -6.25 -25.93
C THR A 619 18.90 -5.88 -24.49
N GLY A 620 19.74 -5.07 -23.86
CA GLY A 620 19.46 -4.51 -22.54
C GLY A 620 18.13 -3.75 -22.50
N ASP A 621 17.90 -2.83 -23.43
CA ASP A 621 16.64 -2.07 -23.54
C ASP A 621 15.41 -2.98 -23.68
N GLN A 622 15.52 -4.07 -24.45
CA GLN A 622 14.44 -5.06 -24.55
C GLN A 622 14.19 -5.73 -23.20
N ARG A 623 15.25 -6.21 -22.51
CA ARG A 623 15.12 -6.83 -21.18
C ARG A 623 14.53 -5.89 -20.13
N PHE A 624 14.85 -4.59 -20.20
CA PHE A 624 14.24 -3.57 -19.34
C PHE A 624 12.71 -3.58 -19.47
N PHE A 625 12.17 -3.44 -20.69
CA PHE A 625 10.72 -3.43 -20.88
C PHE A 625 10.08 -4.80 -20.58
N MET A 626 10.79 -5.90 -20.86
CA MET A 626 10.33 -7.24 -20.50
C MET A 626 10.19 -7.40 -18.98
N GLY A 627 11.13 -6.85 -18.19
CA GLY A 627 11.06 -6.80 -16.73
C GLY A 627 9.81 -6.09 -16.23
N TRP A 628 9.49 -4.92 -16.80
CA TRP A 628 8.25 -4.19 -16.48
C TRP A 628 7.00 -5.03 -16.72
N SER A 629 6.91 -5.70 -17.88
CA SER A 629 5.75 -6.54 -18.17
C SER A 629 5.66 -7.76 -17.25
N GLN A 630 6.80 -8.35 -16.85
CA GLN A 630 6.87 -9.53 -16.00
C GLN A 630 6.38 -9.26 -14.57
N ILE A 631 6.74 -8.11 -13.97
CA ILE A 631 6.29 -7.79 -12.61
C ILE A 631 4.77 -7.59 -12.52
N TRP A 632 4.14 -7.12 -13.60
CA TRP A 632 2.69 -6.93 -13.65
C TRP A 632 1.89 -8.17 -13.97
N ARG A 633 2.53 -9.29 -14.29
CA ARG A 633 1.86 -10.56 -14.61
C ARG A 633 0.85 -10.95 -13.54
N ARG A 634 -0.44 -10.88 -13.88
CA ARG A 634 -1.56 -11.19 -13.00
C ARG A 634 -2.80 -11.64 -13.79
N LYS A 635 -3.51 -12.62 -13.26
CA LYS A 635 -4.81 -13.09 -13.72
C LYS A 635 -5.85 -12.79 -12.65
N TYR A 636 -7.03 -12.32 -13.05
CA TYR A 636 -8.12 -11.95 -12.16
C TYR A 636 -9.33 -12.86 -12.37
N ARG A 637 -10.12 -13.08 -11.33
CA ARG A 637 -11.53 -13.46 -11.49
C ARG A 637 -12.34 -12.23 -11.88
N ASP A 638 -13.42 -12.43 -12.63
CA ASP A 638 -14.23 -11.32 -13.15
C ASP A 638 -14.85 -10.48 -12.03
N GLU A 639 -15.32 -11.12 -10.96
CA GLU A 639 -15.88 -10.46 -9.78
C GLU A 639 -14.86 -9.52 -9.13
N GLU A 640 -13.63 -10.00 -8.94
CA GLU A 640 -12.51 -9.24 -8.39
C GLU A 640 -12.12 -8.07 -9.28
N LEU A 641 -11.96 -8.29 -10.60
CA LEU A 641 -11.59 -7.22 -11.51
C LEU A 641 -12.65 -6.12 -11.54
N ARG A 642 -13.93 -6.50 -11.53
CA ARG A 642 -15.03 -5.52 -11.45
C ARG A 642 -15.06 -4.78 -10.13
N ASN A 643 -14.74 -5.45 -9.02
CA ASN A 643 -14.61 -4.75 -7.73
C ASN A 643 -13.48 -3.72 -7.80
N ARG A 644 -12.31 -4.10 -8.33
CA ARG A 644 -11.16 -3.19 -8.48
C ARG A 644 -11.44 -1.97 -9.34
N LEU A 645 -12.14 -2.12 -10.47
CA LEU A 645 -12.52 -0.98 -11.32
C LEU A 645 -13.31 0.11 -10.58
N MET A 646 -13.97 -0.25 -9.47
CA MET A 646 -14.70 0.68 -8.62
C MET A 646 -13.88 1.20 -7.43
N THR A 647 -13.00 0.37 -6.86
CA THR A 647 -12.40 0.64 -5.54
C THR A 647 -10.91 0.94 -5.55
N ASP A 648 -10.19 0.39 -6.53
CA ASP A 648 -8.72 0.40 -6.59
C ASP A 648 -8.25 1.61 -7.40
N PRO A 649 -7.38 2.49 -6.87
CA PRO A 649 -6.78 3.55 -7.65
C PRO A 649 -5.79 3.02 -8.69
N HIS A 650 -5.37 1.76 -8.64
CA HIS A 650 -4.49 1.22 -9.67
C HIS A 650 -5.27 0.76 -10.89
N SER A 651 -4.76 1.09 -12.08
CA SER A 651 -5.20 0.45 -13.31
C SER A 651 -4.95 -1.06 -13.25
N PRO A 652 -5.81 -1.90 -13.88
CA PRO A 652 -5.54 -3.32 -14.02
C PRO A 652 -4.16 -3.59 -14.65
N SER A 653 -3.48 -4.66 -14.21
CA SER A 653 -2.11 -4.99 -14.63
C SER A 653 -1.84 -4.91 -16.13
N HIS A 654 -2.79 -5.37 -16.96
CA HIS A 654 -2.68 -5.29 -18.42
C HIS A 654 -2.47 -3.85 -18.89
N TYR A 655 -3.27 -2.92 -18.38
CA TYR A 655 -3.26 -1.51 -18.77
C TYR A 655 -2.12 -0.72 -18.12
N ARG A 656 -1.58 -1.16 -16.98
CA ARG A 656 -0.30 -0.64 -16.45
C ARG A 656 0.88 -0.94 -17.38
N VAL A 657 0.81 -2.02 -18.16
CA VAL A 657 1.83 -2.33 -19.17
C VAL A 657 1.55 -1.60 -20.47
N ILE A 658 0.42 -1.88 -21.13
CA ILE A 658 0.21 -1.37 -22.49
C ILE A 658 -0.02 0.14 -22.53
N GLY A 659 -0.65 0.72 -21.50
CA GLY A 659 -0.91 2.16 -21.46
C GLY A 659 0.34 3.00 -21.29
N ILE A 660 1.31 2.47 -20.55
CA ILE A 660 2.57 3.16 -20.28
C ILE A 660 3.53 3.02 -21.45
N LEU A 661 3.75 1.79 -21.93
CA LEU A 661 4.70 1.53 -23.02
C LEU A 661 4.30 2.23 -24.33
N SER A 662 3.00 2.38 -24.59
CA SER A 662 2.51 3.10 -25.77
C SER A 662 2.89 4.59 -25.78
N ASN A 663 3.24 5.17 -24.63
CA ASN A 663 3.67 6.56 -24.49
C ASN A 663 5.20 6.74 -24.56
N MET A 664 6.00 5.68 -24.43
CA MET A 664 7.47 5.78 -24.33
C MET A 664 8.16 5.58 -25.69
N PRO A 665 8.77 6.62 -26.31
CA PRO A 665 9.49 6.48 -27.58
C PRO A 665 10.59 5.41 -27.59
N GLU A 666 11.20 5.14 -26.43
CA GLU A 666 12.25 4.16 -26.21
C GLU A 666 11.74 2.73 -26.46
N PHE A 667 10.48 2.45 -26.10
CA PHE A 667 9.82 1.17 -26.39
C PHE A 667 9.65 0.97 -27.90
N TYR A 668 9.31 2.03 -28.64
CA TYR A 668 9.18 1.97 -30.10
C TYR A 668 10.52 1.63 -30.76
N GLN A 669 11.63 2.13 -30.21
CA GLN A 669 12.97 1.81 -30.71
C GLN A 669 13.37 0.36 -30.37
N ALA A 670 13.10 -0.10 -29.15
CA ALA A 670 13.47 -1.44 -28.68
C ALA A 670 12.71 -2.56 -29.40
N PHE A 671 11.45 -2.32 -29.79
CA PHE A 671 10.58 -3.34 -30.41
C PHE A 671 10.08 -2.98 -31.81
N ASP A 672 10.64 -1.94 -32.45
CA ASP A 672 10.33 -1.54 -33.84
C ASP A 672 8.82 -1.31 -34.08
N VAL A 673 8.15 -0.62 -33.15
CA VAL A 673 6.71 -0.29 -33.22
C VAL A 673 6.48 0.80 -34.27
N LYS A 674 5.50 0.60 -35.17
CA LYS A 674 5.21 1.45 -36.33
C LYS A 674 3.75 1.82 -36.45
N GLU A 675 3.46 2.81 -37.28
CA GLU A 675 2.08 3.17 -37.63
C GLU A 675 1.35 1.94 -38.19
N GLY A 676 0.17 1.64 -37.61
CA GLY A 676 -0.63 0.46 -37.92
C GLY A 676 -0.54 -0.66 -36.88
N ASP A 677 0.48 -0.66 -36.01
CA ASP A 677 0.53 -1.56 -34.85
C ASP A 677 -0.48 -1.13 -33.77
N LYS A 678 -1.01 -2.08 -32.98
CA LYS A 678 -2.09 -1.73 -32.03
C LYS A 678 -1.63 -0.86 -30.85
N MET A 679 -0.37 -0.94 -30.45
CA MET A 679 0.21 -0.08 -29.41
C MET A 679 0.78 1.23 -29.95
N TYR A 680 0.58 1.53 -31.24
CA TYR A 680 1.06 2.78 -31.82
C TYR A 680 0.17 3.96 -31.44
N ILE A 681 0.77 4.93 -30.76
CA ILE A 681 0.26 6.29 -30.58
C ILE A 681 1.16 7.23 -31.39
N LYS A 682 0.54 8.17 -32.13
CA LYS A 682 1.29 9.17 -32.90
C LYS A 682 2.20 9.98 -31.97
N PRO A 683 3.42 10.35 -32.37
CA PRO A 683 4.35 11.05 -31.49
C PRO A 683 3.79 12.29 -30.79
N ALA A 684 2.91 13.05 -31.45
CA ALA A 684 2.29 14.26 -30.88
C ALA A 684 1.17 13.98 -29.87
N ASP A 685 0.60 12.76 -29.89
CA ASP A 685 -0.52 12.35 -29.04
C ASP A 685 -0.04 11.51 -27.84
N ARG A 686 1.26 11.21 -27.76
CA ARG A 686 1.85 10.50 -26.61
C ARG A 686 1.90 11.41 -25.41
N VAL A 687 1.40 10.92 -24.29
CA VAL A 687 1.46 11.63 -23.02
C VAL A 687 2.90 11.63 -22.52
N LYS A 688 3.42 12.83 -22.21
CA LYS A 688 4.71 13.02 -21.55
C LYS A 688 4.51 13.99 -20.39
N ILE A 689 4.87 13.57 -19.17
CA ILE A 689 4.74 14.36 -17.95
C ILE A 689 6.13 14.66 -17.39
N TRP A 690 6.75 13.66 -16.73
CA TRP A 690 8.04 13.77 -16.04
C TRP A 690 9.24 13.40 -16.91
#